data_AF-A0A399IBS7-F1
#
_entry.id   AF-A0A399IBS7-F1
#
_cell.length_a   1.000
_cell.length_b   1.000
_cell.length_c   1.000
_cell.angle_alpha   90.00
_cell.angle_beta   90.00
_cell.angle_gamma   90.00
#
_symmetry.space_group_name_H-M   'P 1'
#
loop_
_entity.id
_entity.type
_entity.pdbx_description
1 polymer ?
#
loop_
_entity_poly.entity_id
_entity_poly.type
_entity_poly.pdbx_seq_one_letter_code
_entity_poly.pdbx_strand_id
1 'polypeptide(L)'
;MVFCMCHVTTMFKALMRLLMAKTLPAFLLAGSLLVLAAPSAARATISNRVYQVDIRPKHDYTHITVKTQSQPNYTLTSLPGNRLRLILQDTDGPLFKKFRRYSDTNIGGLVFSRRGESLLVTFKVAPGVGWRELSFAGTNAITLDVGKTFNPGPPHLLVAGREKIWNGAEKLVRDFDPPLKTEIPFQPTDRMILKNILSEGDQQAFMAAEAALYKGRLSEAEEIFTQFATRQTPARSLALYRLGETFYKLQKYPQALAAFRDAERLWGAYLNFNPGITFYYGDSIARSGDFAAGRTLLVHLIAQLADKNYAPSLLVRLGDILYRQGHDQEAVAIYRTVAENFKDNKAGQMAQLRLADRSFLSVTPWNYGGLCKVYLDIYEQADDFTIREEAFFKDVLLESINGGAPEALRQVVLFQKKFPRGVYATVCRSMREVLAAQVYRETDWDKDSDGLIRFVEEQLDYLSGCLEQADFLPKVVKAYDESRRPIELIKLFSTLLERQWASSSAPFLYEEIADKSDLLGDTAFAEKYLNIFLRKYPSHPHARLVMERLGGIYFSESKYQEVKDTLLWLLNKKERAQKPESYYYLGRSLWELKGYAQAAKAMDLFLAAVASSAGAGADLLPDTYYVAASARESSGDRKGALMLLDAGIKKLVNRGNEELIYKAGEINLLDGKKQLARGYFERIVKNGKDAEWRKMAQQALDAM
;
A
#
# COMPACT_ATOMS: atom_id res chain seq x y z
N MET A 1 1.50 -42.23 -41.68
CA MET A 1 2.81 -42.64 -41.10
C MET A 1 2.82 -42.18 -39.64
N VAL A 2 3.07 -43.02 -38.61
CA VAL A 2 4.28 -43.86 -38.34
C VAL A 2 5.48 -42.94 -38.04
N PHE A 3 6.28 -42.99 -36.96
CA PHE A 3 6.42 -43.80 -35.72
C PHE A 3 7.32 -42.99 -34.72
N CYS A 4 7.47 -43.24 -33.40
CA CYS A 4 6.81 -44.14 -32.45
C CYS A 4 6.96 -43.65 -30.96
N MET A 5 6.72 -44.57 -30.02
CA MET A 5 6.75 -44.52 -28.55
C MET A 5 8.16 -44.65 -27.90
N CYS A 6 8.25 -44.32 -26.59
CA CYS A 6 8.77 -45.17 -25.48
C CYS A 6 8.90 -44.33 -24.17
N HIS A 7 8.82 -44.83 -22.93
CA HIS A 7 8.23 -46.03 -22.29
C HIS A 7 8.20 -45.73 -20.75
N VAL A 8 7.24 -46.21 -19.93
CA VAL A 8 7.37 -47.25 -18.85
C VAL A 8 6.14 -47.02 -17.93
N THR A 9 5.05 -47.83 -17.91
CA THR A 9 4.79 -49.06 -17.11
C THR A 9 4.92 -48.88 -15.57
N THR A 10 4.13 -49.46 -14.65
CA THR A 10 3.00 -50.45 -14.62
C THR A 10 2.27 -50.28 -13.25
N MET A 11 1.01 -50.69 -12.99
CA MET A 11 0.54 -52.08 -12.86
C MET A 11 -1.01 -52.20 -12.83
N PHE A 12 -1.52 -53.29 -13.43
CA PHE A 12 -2.64 -54.20 -13.02
C PHE A 12 -3.85 -53.62 -12.25
N LYS A 13 -5.13 -53.78 -12.66
CA LYS A 13 -5.80 -54.76 -13.54
C LYS A 13 -5.80 -56.22 -13.02
N ALA A 14 -6.67 -56.54 -12.04
CA ALA A 14 -7.19 -57.90 -11.81
C ALA A 14 -8.42 -57.93 -10.86
N LEU A 15 -9.65 -57.97 -11.42
CA LEU A 15 -10.82 -58.81 -11.05
C LEU A 15 -12.13 -58.20 -11.58
N MET A 16 -12.40 -58.43 -12.86
CA MET A 16 -13.77 -58.34 -13.39
C MET A 16 -13.96 -59.46 -14.42
N ARG A 17 -14.39 -60.63 -13.94
CA ARG A 17 -15.06 -61.71 -14.69
C ARG A 17 -15.23 -62.93 -13.78
N LEU A 18 -16.42 -63.13 -13.23
CA LEU A 18 -17.04 -64.45 -13.09
C LEU A 18 -18.54 -64.29 -12.79
N LEU A 19 -19.34 -64.88 -13.68
CA LEU A 19 -20.73 -65.35 -13.53
C LEU A 19 -21.87 -64.34 -13.32
N MET A 20 -22.65 -64.17 -14.40
CA MET A 20 -24.11 -64.00 -14.32
C MET A 20 -24.80 -65.35 -14.00
N ALA A 21 -25.93 -65.33 -13.30
CA ALA A 21 -27.26 -65.74 -13.81
C ALA A 21 -28.32 -66.03 -12.71
N LYS A 22 -29.54 -65.48 -12.91
CA LYS A 22 -30.91 -65.95 -12.54
C LYS A 22 -31.05 -67.04 -11.43
N THR A 23 -31.90 -66.87 -10.40
CA THR A 23 -33.38 -67.06 -10.46
C THR A 23 -34.18 -66.48 -9.26
N LEU A 24 -35.52 -66.40 -9.41
CA LEU A 24 -36.59 -66.09 -8.43
C LEU A 24 -36.87 -67.25 -7.41
N PRO A 25 -37.84 -67.21 -6.45
CA PRO A 25 -38.95 -66.25 -6.19
C PRO A 25 -39.17 -65.80 -4.72
N ALA A 26 -40.29 -65.10 -4.45
CA ALA A 26 -40.76 -64.69 -3.12
C ALA A 26 -41.95 -65.52 -2.59
N PHE A 27 -42.05 -65.70 -1.27
CA PHE A 27 -43.27 -65.96 -0.47
C PHE A 27 -42.97 -65.44 0.97
N LEU A 28 -43.69 -64.48 1.56
CA LEU A 28 -45.07 -64.43 2.11
C LEU A 28 -45.22 -65.00 3.54
N LEU A 29 -46.07 -64.32 4.33
CA LEU A 29 -46.52 -64.55 5.73
C LEU A 29 -45.48 -64.17 6.82
N ALA A 30 -45.59 -63.05 7.54
CA ALA A 30 -46.68 -62.48 8.36
C ALA A 30 -46.68 -62.98 9.82
N GLY A 31 -46.87 -62.05 10.77
CA GLY A 31 -47.25 -62.37 12.15
C GLY A 31 -46.27 -61.92 13.25
N SER A 32 -46.24 -60.62 13.56
CA SER A 32 -46.38 -60.16 14.96
C SER A 32 -46.59 -58.65 15.03
N LEU A 33 -47.70 -58.27 15.63
CA LEU A 33 -48.11 -56.88 15.87
C LEU A 33 -47.59 -56.43 17.25
N LEU A 34 -47.13 -55.18 17.31
CA LEU A 34 -47.29 -54.22 18.43
C LEU A 34 -46.52 -54.39 19.76
N VAL A 35 -46.16 -53.22 20.32
CA VAL A 35 -45.59 -52.92 21.65
C VAL A 35 -44.15 -53.44 21.86
N LEU A 36 -43.11 -52.61 22.04
CA LEU A 36 -43.00 -51.43 22.92
C LEU A 36 -42.39 -50.20 22.22
N ALA A 37 -42.91 -49.02 22.57
CA ALA A 37 -42.24 -47.76 22.30
C ALA A 37 -41.13 -47.53 23.33
N ALA A 38 -39.90 -47.33 22.85
CA ALA A 38 -38.82 -46.69 23.60
C ALA A 38 -38.14 -45.68 22.66
N PRO A 39 -37.95 -44.41 23.05
CA PRO A 39 -37.23 -43.47 22.21
C PRO A 39 -35.76 -43.90 22.13
N SER A 40 -35.30 -44.24 20.93
CA SER A 40 -33.87 -44.38 20.67
C SER A 40 -33.23 -43.01 20.82
N ALA A 41 -32.68 -42.75 22.00
CA ALA A 41 -31.83 -41.59 22.25
C ALA A 41 -30.52 -41.79 21.47
N ALA A 42 -30.53 -41.35 20.21
CA ALA A 42 -29.32 -41.20 19.40
C ALA A 42 -28.40 -40.17 20.09
N ARG A 43 -27.56 -40.64 21.01
CA ARG A 43 -26.49 -39.84 21.60
C ARG A 43 -25.51 -39.49 20.49
N ALA A 44 -25.49 -38.22 20.10
CA ALA A 44 -24.35 -37.66 19.40
C ALA A 44 -23.09 -37.92 20.23
N THR A 45 -22.04 -38.44 19.59
CA THR A 45 -20.75 -38.66 20.24
C THR A 45 -20.07 -37.31 20.44
N ILE A 46 -20.15 -36.77 21.66
CA ILE A 46 -19.42 -35.57 22.09
C ILE A 46 -17.94 -35.75 21.74
N SER A 47 -17.42 -34.93 20.83
CA SER A 47 -16.10 -35.14 20.21
C SER A 47 -14.94 -34.58 21.06
N ASN A 48 -15.21 -33.60 21.91
CA ASN A 48 -14.18 -32.92 22.70
C ASN A 48 -14.57 -32.79 24.18
N ARG A 49 -13.58 -32.59 25.05
CA ARG A 49 -13.80 -32.49 26.50
C ARG A 49 -12.83 -31.56 27.20
N VAL A 50 -13.35 -30.61 28.00
CA VAL A 50 -12.55 -29.87 28.99
C VAL A 50 -12.15 -30.81 30.11
N TYR A 51 -10.84 -30.96 30.34
CA TYR A 51 -10.30 -31.79 31.41
C TYR A 51 -9.63 -30.99 32.54
N GLN A 52 -9.11 -29.79 32.24
CA GLN A 52 -8.46 -28.92 33.21
C GLN A 52 -8.84 -27.46 32.98
N VAL A 53 -9.01 -26.73 34.08
CA VAL A 53 -9.09 -25.27 34.09
C VAL A 53 -8.11 -24.76 35.14
N ASP A 54 -7.21 -23.88 34.72
CA ASP A 54 -6.22 -23.22 35.57
C ASP A 54 -6.55 -21.73 35.65
N ILE A 55 -6.48 -21.14 36.86
CA ILE A 55 -6.61 -19.70 37.07
C ILE A 55 -5.37 -19.23 37.83
N ARG A 56 -4.67 -18.22 37.30
CA ARG A 56 -3.42 -17.69 37.86
C ARG A 56 -3.49 -16.16 37.92
N PRO A 57 -3.72 -15.55 39.10
CA PRO A 57 -3.58 -14.12 39.26
C PRO A 57 -2.12 -13.69 39.06
N LYS A 58 -1.94 -12.57 38.36
CA LYS A 58 -0.68 -11.84 38.15
C LYS A 58 -0.84 -10.43 38.71
N HIS A 59 0.19 -9.60 38.57
CA HIS A 59 0.19 -8.23 39.11
C HIS A 59 -0.96 -7.38 38.53
N ASP A 60 -1.11 -7.37 37.21
CA ASP A 60 -2.04 -6.47 36.49
C ASP A 60 -3.28 -7.16 35.89
N TYR A 61 -3.29 -8.50 35.89
CA TYR A 61 -4.31 -9.33 35.24
C TYR A 61 -4.43 -10.71 35.90
N THR A 62 -5.48 -11.46 35.59
CA THR A 62 -5.57 -12.89 35.90
C THR A 62 -5.67 -13.71 34.62
N HIS A 63 -4.82 -14.73 34.56
CA HIS A 63 -4.69 -15.65 33.44
C HIS A 63 -5.58 -16.87 33.66
N ILE A 64 -6.45 -17.16 32.70
CA ILE A 64 -7.39 -18.28 32.71
C ILE A 64 -7.03 -19.20 31.55
N THR A 65 -6.75 -20.47 31.83
CA THR A 65 -6.49 -21.49 30.80
C THR A 65 -7.54 -22.59 30.90
N VAL A 66 -8.28 -22.85 29.83
CA VAL A 66 -9.25 -23.95 29.71
C VAL A 66 -8.69 -24.98 28.73
N LYS A 67 -8.27 -26.15 29.20
CA LYS A 67 -7.62 -27.19 28.39
C LYS A 67 -8.61 -28.28 27.97
N THR A 68 -8.56 -28.63 26.70
CA THR A 68 -9.47 -29.57 26.03
C THR A 68 -8.73 -30.78 25.46
N GLN A 69 -9.42 -31.89 25.22
CA GLN A 69 -8.77 -33.10 24.66
C GLN A 69 -8.29 -32.90 23.22
N SER A 70 -9.04 -32.13 22.43
CA SER A 70 -8.74 -31.74 21.06
C SER A 70 -8.83 -30.21 20.92
N GLN A 71 -8.42 -29.65 19.77
CA GLN A 71 -8.54 -28.23 19.51
C GLN A 71 -10.02 -27.79 19.63
N PRO A 72 -10.33 -26.79 20.47
CA PRO A 72 -11.71 -26.42 20.74
C PRO A 72 -12.26 -25.46 19.66
N ASN A 73 -13.50 -25.70 19.23
CA ASN A 73 -14.29 -24.69 18.53
C ASN A 73 -15.10 -23.91 19.58
N TYR A 74 -14.95 -22.59 19.63
CA TYR A 74 -15.59 -21.77 20.66
C TYR A 74 -15.89 -20.35 20.20
N THR A 75 -16.76 -19.68 20.96
CA THR A 75 -16.99 -18.23 20.87
C THR A 75 -16.89 -17.60 22.25
N LEU A 76 -16.41 -16.36 22.32
CA LEU A 76 -16.34 -15.56 23.54
C LEU A 76 -17.19 -14.29 23.36
N THR A 77 -18.06 -13.99 24.32
CA THR A 77 -19.05 -12.91 24.18
C THR A 77 -19.24 -12.15 25.49
N SER A 78 -19.26 -10.82 25.40
CA SER A 78 -19.63 -9.93 26.49
C SER A 78 -21.15 -9.92 26.72
N LEU A 79 -21.58 -9.93 27.98
CA LEU A 79 -22.98 -9.95 28.40
C LEU A 79 -23.27 -8.79 29.36
N PRO A 80 -24.54 -8.31 29.41
CA PRO A 80 -24.95 -7.26 30.36
C PRO A 80 -24.56 -7.55 31.81
N GLY A 81 -24.13 -6.51 32.52
CA GLY A 81 -23.68 -6.57 33.91
C GLY A 81 -22.23 -7.04 34.08
N ASN A 82 -21.33 -6.64 33.18
CA ASN A 82 -19.90 -6.97 33.16
C ASN A 82 -19.65 -8.47 33.30
N ARG A 83 -20.20 -9.27 32.39
CA ARG A 83 -19.98 -10.73 32.36
C ARG A 83 -19.39 -11.13 31.03
N LEU A 84 -18.46 -12.09 31.06
CA LEU A 84 -17.99 -12.79 29.88
C LEU A 84 -18.59 -14.18 29.83
N ARG A 85 -18.87 -14.66 28.63
CA ARG A 85 -19.30 -16.02 28.36
C ARG A 85 -18.45 -16.62 27.25
N LEU A 86 -17.72 -17.67 27.60
CA LEU A 86 -17.10 -18.61 26.68
C LEU A 86 -18.11 -19.72 26.37
N ILE A 87 -18.31 -20.04 25.10
CA ILE A 87 -19.18 -21.13 24.63
C ILE A 87 -18.30 -22.10 23.83
N LEU A 88 -18.03 -23.28 24.36
CA LEU A 88 -17.31 -24.33 23.67
C LEU A 88 -18.32 -25.24 22.96
N GLN A 89 -18.26 -25.29 21.63
CA GLN A 89 -19.13 -26.11 20.79
C GLN A 89 -18.66 -27.58 20.81
N ASP A 90 -19.61 -28.51 20.73
CA ASP A 90 -19.40 -29.98 20.70
C ASP A 90 -18.40 -30.51 21.75
N THR A 91 -18.41 -29.86 22.91
CA THR A 91 -17.43 -30.03 23.99
C THR A 91 -18.17 -30.18 25.31
N ASP A 92 -17.92 -31.27 26.04
CA ASP A 92 -18.40 -31.46 27.42
C ASP A 92 -17.28 -31.25 28.44
N GLY A 93 -17.58 -31.30 29.73
CA GLY A 93 -16.58 -31.30 30.80
C GLY A 93 -17.20 -31.34 32.19
N PRO A 94 -16.37 -31.51 33.23
CA PRO A 94 -16.80 -31.26 34.60
C PRO A 94 -17.29 -29.82 34.76
N LEU A 95 -18.35 -29.59 35.54
CA LEU A 95 -18.85 -28.23 35.79
C LEU A 95 -18.00 -27.43 36.83
N PHE A 96 -16.72 -27.79 36.99
CA PHE A 96 -15.71 -27.29 37.94
C PHE A 96 -16.23 -26.40 39.10
N LYS A 97 -17.14 -26.93 39.93
CA LYS A 97 -17.88 -26.16 40.95
C LYS A 97 -16.98 -25.36 41.91
N LYS A 98 -15.72 -25.79 42.10
CA LYS A 98 -14.70 -25.09 42.89
C LYS A 98 -14.46 -23.64 42.45
N PHE A 99 -14.57 -23.32 41.15
CA PHE A 99 -14.34 -21.96 40.64
C PHE A 99 -15.56 -21.03 40.75
N ARG A 100 -16.74 -21.56 41.11
CA ARG A 100 -17.96 -20.75 41.28
C ARG A 100 -17.83 -19.70 42.39
N ARG A 101 -16.98 -19.96 43.40
CA ARG A 101 -16.68 -19.05 44.52
C ARG A 101 -15.34 -18.33 44.37
N TYR A 102 -14.59 -18.57 43.29
CA TYR A 102 -13.33 -17.86 43.05
C TYR A 102 -13.61 -16.38 42.80
N SER A 103 -12.81 -15.48 43.36
CA SER A 103 -12.84 -14.06 43.04
C SER A 103 -11.46 -13.46 43.30
N ASP A 104 -11.06 -12.52 42.47
CA ASP A 104 -9.87 -11.68 42.66
C ASP A 104 -10.19 -10.23 42.30
N THR A 105 -9.18 -9.42 42.03
CA THR A 105 -9.29 -8.00 41.64
C THR A 105 -9.84 -7.77 40.23
N ASN A 106 -9.86 -8.80 39.37
CA ASN A 106 -10.20 -8.70 37.95
C ASN A 106 -11.46 -9.50 37.58
N ILE A 107 -11.69 -10.66 38.22
CA ILE A 107 -12.81 -11.58 37.92
C ILE A 107 -13.55 -12.08 39.17
N GLY A 108 -14.81 -12.49 38.96
CA GLY A 108 -15.65 -13.10 39.98
C GLY A 108 -16.48 -14.28 39.44
N GLY A 109 -16.22 -15.47 39.98
CA GLY A 109 -17.02 -16.69 39.89
C GLY A 109 -17.16 -17.28 38.49
N LEU A 110 -16.45 -18.37 38.19
CA LEU A 110 -16.67 -19.13 36.94
C LEU A 110 -17.82 -20.12 37.13
N VAL A 111 -18.90 -19.89 36.39
CA VAL A 111 -20.09 -20.75 36.34
C VAL A 111 -20.06 -21.56 35.05
N PHE A 112 -19.84 -22.87 35.19
CA PHE A 112 -19.94 -23.83 34.10
C PHE A 112 -21.38 -24.35 34.00
N SER A 113 -21.94 -24.38 32.80
CA SER A 113 -23.26 -24.92 32.49
C SER A 113 -23.28 -25.60 31.11
N ARG A 114 -24.28 -26.43 30.83
CA ARG A 114 -24.46 -27.10 29.53
C ARG A 114 -25.65 -26.50 28.79
N ARG A 115 -25.58 -26.43 27.45
CA ARG A 115 -26.70 -26.07 26.58
C ARG A 115 -26.57 -26.88 25.28
N GLY A 116 -27.40 -27.92 25.14
CA GLY A 116 -27.18 -28.94 24.10
C GLY A 116 -25.79 -29.58 24.27
N GLU A 117 -25.12 -29.83 23.15
CA GLU A 117 -23.75 -30.37 23.10
C GLU A 117 -22.64 -29.36 23.44
N SER A 118 -23.00 -28.13 23.86
CA SER A 118 -22.04 -27.08 24.20
C SER A 118 -21.86 -26.88 25.71
N LEU A 119 -20.60 -26.70 26.13
CA LEU A 119 -20.23 -26.28 27.49
C LEU A 119 -20.03 -24.76 27.53
N LEU A 120 -20.75 -24.10 28.45
CA LEU A 120 -20.71 -22.65 28.64
C LEU A 120 -19.95 -22.33 29.93
N VAL A 121 -19.00 -21.41 29.86
CA VAL A 121 -18.30 -20.84 31.03
C VAL A 121 -18.68 -19.36 31.12
N THR A 122 -19.46 -18.97 32.12
CA THR A 122 -19.86 -17.57 32.35
C THR A 122 -19.23 -17.06 33.65
N PHE A 123 -18.58 -15.90 33.61
CA PHE A 123 -17.97 -15.27 34.79
C PHE A 123 -18.14 -13.75 34.79
N LYS A 124 -18.08 -13.14 35.98
CA LYS A 124 -18.10 -11.68 36.12
C LYS A 124 -16.69 -11.12 35.93
N VAL A 125 -16.60 -9.96 35.30
CA VAL A 125 -15.41 -9.13 35.19
C VAL A 125 -15.60 -7.89 36.09
N ALA A 126 -14.54 -7.43 36.73
CA ALA A 126 -14.59 -6.22 37.56
C ALA A 126 -14.93 -4.98 36.70
N PRO A 127 -15.59 -3.93 37.25
CA PRO A 127 -15.76 -2.67 36.55
C PRO A 127 -14.41 -2.03 36.23
N GLY A 128 -14.23 -1.50 35.01
CA GLY A 128 -12.95 -0.92 34.59
C GLY A 128 -11.83 -1.96 34.42
N VAL A 129 -12.19 -3.19 34.04
CA VAL A 129 -11.29 -4.29 33.69
C VAL A 129 -11.73 -4.87 32.35
N GLY A 130 -10.78 -5.05 31.44
CA GLY A 130 -11.01 -5.67 30.14
C GLY A 130 -10.27 -7.00 29.99
N TRP A 131 -10.15 -7.49 28.77
CA TRP A 131 -9.58 -8.82 28.50
C TRP A 131 -8.89 -8.91 27.14
N ARG A 132 -7.99 -9.87 27.00
CA ARG A 132 -7.41 -10.32 25.73
C ARG A 132 -7.43 -11.84 25.63
N GLU A 133 -7.46 -12.35 24.40
CA GLU A 133 -7.36 -13.77 24.10
C GLU A 133 -5.96 -14.10 23.56
N LEU A 134 -5.40 -15.22 24.01
CA LEU A 134 -4.05 -15.69 23.67
C LEU A 134 -4.07 -17.15 23.15
N SER A 135 -5.19 -17.59 22.60
CA SER A 135 -5.35 -18.93 22.04
C SER A 135 -4.68 -19.02 20.67
N PHE A 136 -3.85 -20.04 20.45
CA PHE A 136 -3.19 -20.26 19.16
C PHE A 136 -3.88 -21.40 18.38
N ALA A 137 -4.02 -21.24 17.06
CA ALA A 137 -4.46 -22.33 16.19
C ALA A 137 -3.55 -23.56 16.34
N GLY A 138 -4.15 -24.75 16.42
CA GLY A 138 -3.44 -26.00 16.70
C GLY A 138 -3.14 -26.28 18.17
N THR A 139 -3.57 -25.42 19.11
CA THR A 139 -3.45 -25.70 20.56
C THR A 139 -4.75 -26.24 21.17
N ASN A 140 -4.61 -27.23 22.06
CA ASN A 140 -5.73 -27.85 22.78
C ASN A 140 -6.08 -27.07 24.06
N ALA A 141 -6.04 -25.73 24.01
CA ALA A 141 -6.31 -24.87 25.14
C ALA A 141 -6.83 -23.48 24.70
N ILE A 142 -7.77 -22.95 25.47
CA ILE A 142 -8.26 -21.57 25.36
C ILE A 142 -7.58 -20.76 26.46
N THR A 143 -6.97 -19.64 26.09
CA THR A 143 -6.20 -18.81 27.04
C THR A 143 -6.72 -17.38 27.04
N LEU A 144 -7.12 -16.89 28.21
CA LEU A 144 -7.68 -15.55 28.40
C LEU A 144 -6.91 -14.83 29.51
N ASP A 145 -6.50 -13.58 29.27
CA ASP A 145 -6.06 -12.69 30.33
C ASP A 145 -7.12 -11.62 30.59
N VAL A 146 -7.44 -11.37 31.86
CA VAL A 146 -8.47 -10.40 32.27
C VAL A 146 -7.86 -9.44 33.30
N GLY A 147 -7.80 -8.14 33.01
CA GLY A 147 -6.97 -7.20 33.75
C GLY A 147 -7.21 -5.73 33.46
N LYS A 148 -6.76 -4.86 34.37
CA LYS A 148 -6.88 -3.40 34.20
C LYS A 148 -6.09 -2.87 33.01
N THR A 149 -4.96 -3.51 32.68
CA THR A 149 -4.15 -3.21 31.50
C THR A 149 -4.86 -3.49 30.17
N PHE A 150 -5.90 -4.33 30.18
CA PHE A 150 -6.75 -4.58 29.01
C PHE A 150 -8.08 -3.83 29.09
N ASN A 151 -8.31 -3.04 30.14
CA ASN A 151 -9.47 -2.17 30.21
C ASN A 151 -9.35 -1.09 29.13
N PRO A 152 -10.28 -1.02 28.15
CA PRO A 152 -10.33 0.15 27.30
C PRO A 152 -10.65 1.37 28.18
N GLY A 153 -9.97 2.48 27.93
CA GLY A 153 -10.50 3.80 28.28
C GLY A 153 -11.76 4.10 27.45
N PRO A 154 -12.14 5.37 27.24
CA PRO A 154 -12.95 5.69 26.05
C PRO A 154 -12.29 5.03 24.83
N PRO A 155 -13.03 4.28 24.00
CA PRO A 155 -12.45 3.24 23.18
C PRO A 155 -11.47 3.82 22.16
N HIS A 156 -10.19 3.49 22.32
CA HIS A 156 -9.24 3.50 21.21
C HIS A 156 -9.63 2.33 20.28
N LEU A 157 -10.54 2.63 19.34
CA LEU A 157 -11.09 1.70 18.34
C LEU A 157 -10.04 1.20 17.32
N LEU A 158 -8.78 1.60 17.49
CA LEU A 158 -7.68 1.43 16.58
C LEU A 158 -6.34 1.55 17.32
N VAL A 159 -5.29 0.96 16.76
CA VAL A 159 -3.90 1.10 17.20
C VAL A 159 -3.39 2.50 16.86
N ALA A 160 -2.50 3.06 17.68
CA ALA A 160 -1.92 4.39 17.46
C ALA A 160 -1.23 4.48 16.08
N GLY A 161 -1.44 5.59 15.36
CA GLY A 161 -0.92 5.76 13.99
C GLY A 161 -1.84 5.18 12.91
N ARG A 162 -3.05 4.70 13.25
CA ARG A 162 -4.07 4.21 12.31
C ARG A 162 -5.22 5.20 12.07
N GLU A 163 -5.15 6.40 12.63
CA GLU A 163 -6.19 7.43 12.58
C GLU A 163 -6.51 7.83 11.13
N LYS A 164 -5.48 7.98 10.27
CA LYS A 164 -5.67 8.26 8.83
C LYS A 164 -6.40 7.12 8.10
N ILE A 165 -6.21 5.86 8.51
CA ILE A 165 -6.94 4.71 7.95
C ILE A 165 -8.41 4.81 8.35
N TRP A 166 -8.68 4.99 9.64
CA TRP A 166 -10.06 5.10 10.13
C TRP A 166 -10.79 6.28 9.50
N ASN A 167 -10.20 7.48 9.47
CA ASN A 167 -10.83 8.66 8.88
C ASN A 167 -11.15 8.49 7.38
N GLY A 168 -10.34 7.71 6.65
CA GLY A 168 -10.61 7.36 5.25
C GLY A 168 -11.69 6.27 5.06
N ALA A 169 -11.87 5.40 6.04
CA ALA A 169 -12.78 4.25 5.99
C ALA A 169 -14.11 4.44 6.74
N GLU A 170 -14.20 5.36 7.70
CA GLU A 170 -15.32 5.49 8.64
C GLU A 170 -16.67 5.58 7.95
N LYS A 171 -16.77 6.38 6.89
CA LYS A 171 -18.00 6.51 6.09
C LYS A 171 -18.40 5.21 5.38
N LEU A 172 -17.43 4.39 4.96
CA LEU A 172 -17.67 3.06 4.39
C LEU A 172 -18.05 2.02 5.46
N VAL A 173 -17.75 2.27 6.74
CA VAL A 173 -18.16 1.37 7.84
C VAL A 173 -19.54 1.77 8.38
N ARG A 174 -19.83 3.06 8.52
CA ARG A 174 -21.09 3.58 9.10
C ARG A 174 -22.23 3.69 8.09
N ASP A 175 -21.97 4.29 6.94
CA ASP A 175 -23.03 4.82 6.07
C ASP A 175 -23.22 4.02 4.76
N PHE A 176 -22.33 3.06 4.49
CA PHE A 176 -22.25 2.36 3.21
C PHE A 176 -23.58 1.69 2.83
N ASP A 177 -24.06 2.06 1.64
CA ASP A 177 -25.27 1.53 1.03
C ASP A 177 -25.01 1.31 -0.47
N PRO A 178 -24.35 0.21 -0.85
CA PRO A 178 -24.02 -0.04 -2.26
C PRO A 178 -25.30 -0.11 -3.09
N PRO A 179 -25.27 0.29 -4.38
CA PRO A 179 -26.44 0.17 -5.26
C PRO A 179 -26.86 -1.30 -5.36
N LEU A 180 -28.13 -1.59 -5.05
CA LEU A 180 -28.61 -2.97 -5.02
C LEU A 180 -29.09 -3.39 -6.41
N LYS A 181 -28.53 -4.49 -6.91
CA LYS A 181 -29.12 -5.22 -8.03
C LYS A 181 -30.18 -6.18 -7.47
N THR A 182 -31.45 -5.94 -7.81
CA THR A 182 -32.52 -6.88 -7.46
C THR A 182 -32.32 -8.24 -8.14
N GLU A 183 -32.70 -9.30 -7.45
CA GLU A 183 -32.76 -10.67 -7.99
C GLU A 183 -34.05 -10.92 -8.78
N ILE A 184 -35.04 -10.03 -8.64
CA ILE A 184 -36.28 -10.05 -9.44
C ILE A 184 -35.90 -9.89 -10.93
N PRO A 185 -36.29 -10.81 -11.82
CA PRO A 185 -35.94 -10.74 -13.23
C PRO A 185 -36.39 -9.44 -13.89
N PHE A 186 -35.55 -8.89 -14.77
CA PHE A 186 -35.94 -7.75 -15.60
C PHE A 186 -37.06 -8.19 -16.56
N GLN A 187 -38.23 -7.60 -16.40
CA GLN A 187 -39.40 -7.82 -17.26
C GLN A 187 -39.44 -6.70 -18.32
N PRO A 188 -39.03 -6.96 -19.59
CA PRO A 188 -39.18 -5.99 -20.67
C PRO A 188 -40.66 -5.71 -20.95
N THR A 189 -40.96 -4.57 -21.54
CA THR A 189 -42.33 -4.22 -21.95
C THR A 189 -42.73 -5.07 -23.15
N ASP A 190 -43.93 -5.64 -23.13
CA ASP A 190 -44.42 -6.47 -24.23
C ASP A 190 -44.42 -5.68 -25.55
N ARG A 191 -43.76 -6.24 -26.56
CA ARG A 191 -43.67 -5.68 -27.91
C ARG A 191 -45.06 -5.42 -28.52
N MET A 192 -46.06 -6.24 -28.23
CA MET A 192 -47.43 -6.06 -28.70
C MET A 192 -48.13 -4.89 -28.02
N ILE A 193 -47.87 -4.65 -26.73
CA ILE A 193 -48.33 -3.44 -26.04
C ILE A 193 -47.69 -2.21 -26.70
N LEU A 194 -46.36 -2.20 -26.87
CA LEU A 194 -45.63 -1.09 -27.50
C LEU A 194 -46.14 -0.82 -28.94
N LYS A 195 -46.43 -1.86 -29.73
CA LYS A 195 -46.97 -1.74 -31.10
C LYS A 195 -48.29 -0.97 -31.15
N ASN A 196 -49.12 -1.10 -30.11
CA ASN A 196 -50.43 -0.47 -30.05
C ASN A 196 -50.38 0.99 -29.57
N ILE A 197 -49.23 1.46 -29.06
CA ILE A 197 -49.09 2.78 -28.40
C ILE A 197 -47.95 3.65 -28.93
N LEU A 198 -47.07 3.13 -29.80
CA LEU A 198 -45.93 3.83 -30.40
C LEU A 198 -45.85 3.59 -31.92
N SER A 199 -45.17 4.50 -32.63
CA SER A 199 -44.77 4.28 -34.03
C SER A 199 -43.74 3.14 -34.14
N GLU A 200 -43.52 2.57 -35.32
CA GLU A 200 -42.52 1.50 -35.50
C GLU A 200 -41.10 1.95 -35.11
N GLY A 201 -40.71 3.18 -35.46
CA GLY A 201 -39.41 3.75 -35.08
C GLY A 201 -39.30 3.98 -33.57
N ASP A 202 -40.34 4.56 -32.95
CA ASP A 202 -40.37 4.76 -31.50
C ASP A 202 -40.40 3.42 -30.73
N GLN A 203 -41.10 2.40 -31.25
CA GLN A 203 -41.11 1.04 -30.70
C GLN A 203 -39.71 0.43 -30.70
N GLN A 204 -38.98 0.54 -31.82
CA GLN A 204 -37.60 0.08 -31.91
C GLN A 204 -36.69 0.82 -30.93
N ALA A 205 -36.81 2.15 -30.82
CA ALA A 205 -36.05 2.97 -29.89
C ALA A 205 -36.33 2.61 -28.41
N PHE A 206 -37.60 2.39 -28.04
CA PHE A 206 -37.97 2.00 -26.68
C PHE A 206 -37.43 0.62 -26.30
N MET A 207 -37.52 -0.37 -27.20
CA MET A 207 -36.93 -1.70 -26.98
C MET A 207 -35.39 -1.63 -26.94
N ALA A 208 -34.75 -0.76 -27.73
CA ALA A 208 -33.31 -0.53 -27.67
C ALA A 208 -32.89 0.07 -26.31
N ALA A 209 -33.67 1.00 -25.76
CA ALA A 209 -33.44 1.58 -24.43
C ALA A 209 -33.60 0.54 -23.30
N GLU A 210 -34.63 -0.32 -23.35
CA GLU A 210 -34.76 -1.43 -22.40
C GLU A 210 -33.61 -2.43 -22.51
N ALA A 211 -33.15 -2.72 -23.74
CA ALA A 211 -31.99 -3.58 -23.97
C ALA A 211 -30.67 -2.93 -23.50
N ALA A 212 -30.52 -1.62 -23.63
CA ALA A 212 -29.39 -0.85 -23.11
C ALA A 212 -29.37 -0.87 -21.58
N LEU A 213 -30.52 -0.63 -20.95
CA LEU A 213 -30.71 -0.70 -19.49
C LEU A 213 -30.39 -2.10 -18.94
N TYR A 214 -30.91 -3.15 -19.56
CA TYR A 214 -30.61 -4.54 -19.20
C TYR A 214 -29.11 -4.88 -19.33
N LYS A 215 -28.45 -4.36 -20.38
CA LYS A 215 -27.01 -4.52 -20.62
C LYS A 215 -26.12 -3.58 -19.79
N GLY A 216 -26.70 -2.74 -18.92
CA GLY A 216 -25.94 -1.79 -18.09
C GLY A 216 -25.37 -0.59 -18.85
N ARG A 217 -25.83 -0.31 -20.08
CA ARG A 217 -25.45 0.88 -20.85
C ARG A 217 -26.35 2.06 -20.44
N LEU A 218 -26.14 2.51 -19.20
CA LEU A 218 -27.09 3.36 -18.49
C LEU A 218 -27.24 4.76 -19.12
N SER A 219 -26.19 5.33 -19.71
CA SER A 219 -26.27 6.65 -20.37
C SER A 219 -27.12 6.63 -21.64
N GLU A 220 -27.02 5.56 -22.44
CA GLU A 220 -27.85 5.33 -23.64
C GLU A 220 -29.32 5.16 -23.25
N ALA A 221 -29.58 4.41 -22.18
CA ALA A 221 -30.93 4.26 -21.62
C ALA A 221 -31.47 5.60 -21.06
N GLU A 222 -30.65 6.37 -20.34
CA GLU A 222 -31.02 7.66 -19.76
C GLU A 222 -31.45 8.65 -20.85
N GLU A 223 -30.66 8.77 -21.92
CA GLU A 223 -30.95 9.65 -23.05
C GLU A 223 -32.29 9.29 -23.72
N ILE A 224 -32.46 8.04 -24.13
CA ILE A 224 -33.66 7.62 -24.87
C ILE A 224 -34.91 7.68 -23.98
N PHE A 225 -34.86 7.19 -22.75
CA PHE A 225 -36.03 7.27 -21.86
C PHE A 225 -36.38 8.72 -21.47
N THR A 226 -35.41 9.65 -21.42
CA THR A 226 -35.69 11.08 -21.23
C THR A 226 -36.46 11.68 -22.40
N GLN A 227 -36.14 11.29 -23.65
CA GLN A 227 -36.91 11.72 -24.83
C GLN A 227 -38.36 11.22 -24.78
N PHE A 228 -38.59 9.98 -24.33
CA PHE A 228 -39.96 9.45 -24.16
C PHE A 228 -40.71 10.05 -22.97
N ALA A 229 -40.03 10.36 -21.86
CA ALA A 229 -40.62 10.93 -20.65
C ALA A 229 -41.02 12.41 -20.80
N THR A 230 -40.33 13.16 -21.68
CA THR A 230 -40.62 14.57 -21.99
C THR A 230 -41.71 14.75 -23.04
N ARG A 231 -41.84 13.83 -24.00
CA ARG A 231 -42.94 13.82 -24.97
C ARG A 231 -44.25 13.36 -24.32
N GLN A 232 -45.37 13.97 -24.70
CA GLN A 232 -46.72 13.53 -24.32
C GLN A 232 -47.17 12.31 -25.16
N THR A 233 -46.44 11.20 -25.05
CA THR A 233 -46.81 9.92 -25.68
C THR A 233 -47.61 9.03 -24.73
N PRO A 234 -48.41 8.06 -25.23
CA PRO A 234 -49.08 7.10 -24.35
C PRO A 234 -48.10 6.18 -23.60
N ALA A 235 -46.85 6.04 -24.08
CA ALA A 235 -45.77 5.32 -23.40
C ALA A 235 -45.05 6.14 -22.31
N ARG A 236 -45.45 7.40 -22.05
CA ARG A 236 -44.75 8.32 -21.12
C ARG A 236 -44.63 7.76 -19.70
N SER A 237 -45.65 7.08 -19.18
CA SER A 237 -45.63 6.46 -17.85
C SER A 237 -44.62 5.30 -17.77
N LEU A 238 -44.62 4.42 -18.77
CA LEU A 238 -43.61 3.34 -18.91
C LEU A 238 -42.19 3.91 -19.00
N ALA A 239 -42.00 4.96 -19.79
CA ALA A 239 -40.71 5.65 -19.92
C ALA A 239 -40.24 6.24 -18.59
N LEU A 240 -41.13 6.87 -17.81
CA LEU A 240 -40.80 7.42 -16.49
C LEU A 240 -40.42 6.32 -15.48
N TYR A 241 -41.10 5.16 -15.49
CA TYR A 241 -40.71 4.01 -14.66
C TYR A 241 -39.31 3.48 -15.02
N ARG A 242 -39.01 3.34 -16.32
CA ARG A 242 -37.68 2.89 -16.80
C ARG A 242 -36.58 3.94 -16.58
N LEU A 243 -36.91 5.22 -16.72
CA LEU A 243 -36.01 6.32 -16.40
C LEU A 243 -35.69 6.33 -14.90
N GLY A 244 -36.69 6.07 -14.03
CA GLY A 244 -36.50 5.89 -12.59
C GLY A 244 -35.55 4.72 -12.27
N GLU A 245 -35.75 3.55 -12.87
CA GLU A 245 -34.82 2.41 -12.75
C GLU A 245 -33.42 2.75 -13.27
N THR A 246 -33.32 3.50 -14.37
CA THR A 246 -32.04 3.93 -14.96
C THR A 246 -31.30 4.88 -14.03
N PHE A 247 -31.98 5.91 -13.50
CA PHE A 247 -31.45 6.83 -12.49
C PHE A 247 -31.03 6.10 -11.21
N TYR A 248 -31.79 5.10 -10.76
CA TYR A 248 -31.42 4.28 -9.60
C TYR A 248 -30.11 3.54 -9.84
N LYS A 249 -29.94 2.87 -11.00
CA LYS A 249 -28.69 2.18 -11.34
C LYS A 249 -27.51 3.15 -11.54
N LEU A 250 -27.79 4.39 -11.95
CA LEU A 250 -26.83 5.51 -11.99
C LEU A 250 -26.58 6.16 -10.62
N GLN A 251 -27.20 5.66 -9.56
CA GLN A 251 -27.11 6.18 -8.18
C GLN A 251 -27.67 7.60 -8.00
N LYS A 252 -28.45 8.09 -8.97
CA LYS A 252 -29.13 9.40 -8.94
C LYS A 252 -30.46 9.31 -8.18
N TYR A 253 -30.43 8.81 -6.93
CA TYR A 253 -31.64 8.43 -6.16
C TYR A 253 -32.74 9.51 -6.07
N PRO A 254 -32.44 10.82 -5.89
CA PRO A 254 -33.48 11.86 -5.90
C PRO A 254 -34.20 12.01 -7.25
N GLN A 255 -33.47 11.83 -8.36
CA GLN A 255 -34.04 11.85 -9.71
C GLN A 255 -34.85 10.57 -9.99
N ALA A 256 -34.37 9.42 -9.51
CA ALA A 256 -35.12 8.17 -9.55
C ALA A 256 -36.47 8.31 -8.83
N LEU A 257 -36.44 8.84 -7.60
CA LEU A 257 -37.64 9.10 -6.80
C LEU A 257 -38.62 10.06 -7.48
N ALA A 258 -38.12 11.13 -8.12
CA ALA A 258 -38.96 12.06 -8.87
C ALA A 258 -39.64 11.37 -10.07
N ALA A 259 -38.86 10.65 -10.89
CA ALA A 259 -39.37 9.92 -12.04
C ALA A 259 -40.41 8.85 -11.65
N PHE A 260 -40.17 8.10 -10.57
CA PHE A 260 -41.13 7.12 -10.05
C PHE A 260 -42.42 7.75 -9.54
N ARG A 261 -42.36 8.87 -8.81
CA ARG A 261 -43.55 9.60 -8.33
C ARG A 261 -44.39 10.17 -9.48
N ASP A 262 -43.75 10.66 -10.53
CA ASP A 262 -44.47 11.12 -11.73
C ASP A 262 -45.05 9.95 -12.53
N ALA A 263 -44.36 8.80 -12.60
CA ALA A 263 -44.89 7.58 -13.20
C ALA A 263 -46.10 7.03 -12.44
N GLU A 264 -46.04 6.99 -11.11
CA GLU A 264 -47.13 6.56 -10.22
C GLU A 264 -48.37 7.44 -10.35
N ARG A 265 -48.20 8.77 -10.45
CA ARG A 265 -49.32 9.70 -10.69
C ARG A 265 -50.05 9.41 -12.01
N LEU A 266 -49.33 8.92 -13.03
CA LEU A 266 -49.90 8.58 -14.33
C LEU A 266 -50.46 7.14 -14.38
N TRP A 267 -49.81 6.18 -13.72
CA TRP A 267 -50.19 4.76 -13.77
C TRP A 267 -49.72 3.93 -12.56
N GLY A 268 -50.11 4.32 -11.34
CA GLY A 268 -49.74 3.61 -10.11
C GLY A 268 -50.08 2.12 -10.08
N ALA A 269 -51.11 1.68 -10.80
CA ALA A 269 -51.46 0.26 -10.93
C ALA A 269 -50.33 -0.61 -11.52
N TYR A 270 -49.37 -0.03 -12.26
CA TYR A 270 -48.22 -0.76 -12.80
C TYR A 270 -47.36 -1.43 -11.72
N LEU A 271 -47.28 -0.82 -10.53
CA LEU A 271 -46.50 -1.35 -9.40
C LEU A 271 -46.99 -2.73 -8.92
N ASN A 272 -48.27 -3.05 -9.12
CA ASN A 272 -48.85 -4.36 -8.77
C ASN A 272 -48.43 -5.47 -9.75
N PHE A 273 -47.95 -5.12 -10.94
CA PHE A 273 -47.61 -6.07 -12.01
C PHE A 273 -46.11 -6.09 -12.34
N ASN A 274 -45.35 -5.06 -11.97
CA ASN A 274 -43.89 -5.04 -12.12
C ASN A 274 -43.16 -4.95 -10.76
N PRO A 275 -42.92 -6.09 -10.09
CA PRO A 275 -42.31 -6.11 -8.76
C PRO A 275 -40.85 -5.58 -8.75
N GLY A 276 -40.13 -5.65 -9.88
CA GLY A 276 -38.78 -5.12 -10.00
C GLY A 276 -38.75 -3.58 -9.91
N ILE A 277 -39.69 -2.92 -10.58
CA ILE A 277 -39.89 -1.48 -10.49
C ILE A 277 -40.36 -1.07 -9.08
N THR A 278 -41.27 -1.84 -8.49
CA THR A 278 -41.74 -1.65 -7.10
C THR A 278 -40.58 -1.71 -6.10
N PHE A 279 -39.64 -2.65 -6.25
CA PHE A 279 -38.41 -2.67 -5.46
C PHE A 279 -37.58 -1.39 -5.61
N TYR A 280 -37.26 -0.98 -6.84
CA TYR A 280 -36.43 0.21 -7.08
C TYR A 280 -37.11 1.50 -6.60
N TYR A 281 -38.43 1.59 -6.68
CA TYR A 281 -39.19 2.72 -6.17
C TYR A 281 -39.13 2.78 -4.64
N GLY A 282 -39.50 1.69 -3.95
CA GLY A 282 -39.42 1.58 -2.49
C GLY A 282 -38.03 1.90 -1.94
N ASP A 283 -36.99 1.40 -2.61
CA ASP A 283 -35.61 1.67 -2.20
C ASP A 283 -35.16 3.10 -2.52
N SER A 284 -35.64 3.72 -3.60
CA SER A 284 -35.39 5.14 -3.89
C SER A 284 -36.03 6.06 -2.85
N ILE A 285 -37.22 5.71 -2.35
CA ILE A 285 -37.88 6.42 -1.25
C ILE A 285 -37.02 6.32 0.03
N ALA A 286 -36.61 5.10 0.42
CA ALA A 286 -35.79 4.86 1.60
C ALA A 286 -34.42 5.57 1.53
N ARG A 287 -33.72 5.49 0.39
CA ARG A 287 -32.43 6.17 0.16
C ARG A 287 -32.53 7.70 0.12
N SER A 288 -33.72 8.23 -0.13
CA SER A 288 -34.00 9.67 -0.05
C SER A 288 -34.39 10.14 1.36
N GLY A 289 -34.33 9.25 2.36
CA GLY A 289 -34.55 9.55 3.78
C GLY A 289 -35.93 9.18 4.32
N ASP A 290 -36.92 8.89 3.47
CA ASP A 290 -38.25 8.45 3.90
C ASP A 290 -38.26 6.92 4.10
N PHE A 291 -37.58 6.49 5.15
CA PHE A 291 -37.52 5.07 5.50
C PHE A 291 -38.91 4.48 5.80
N ALA A 292 -39.88 5.29 6.25
CA ALA A 292 -41.21 4.81 6.63
C ALA A 292 -42.06 4.43 5.41
N ALA A 293 -42.12 5.28 4.39
CA ALA A 293 -42.82 4.96 3.15
C ALA A 293 -42.08 3.86 2.35
N GLY A 294 -40.74 3.91 2.31
CA GLY A 294 -39.93 2.85 1.69
C GLY A 294 -40.16 1.47 2.34
N ARG A 295 -40.22 1.42 3.68
CA ARG A 295 -40.58 0.21 4.44
C ARG A 295 -41.96 -0.32 4.07
N THR A 296 -42.98 0.53 4.04
CA THR A 296 -44.36 0.13 3.70
C THR A 296 -44.44 -0.50 2.31
N LEU A 297 -43.78 0.11 1.32
CA LEU A 297 -43.77 -0.37 -0.06
C LEU A 297 -43.01 -1.71 -0.17
N LEU A 298 -41.88 -1.85 0.51
CA LEU A 298 -41.11 -3.10 0.55
C LEU A 298 -41.84 -4.24 1.27
N VAL A 299 -42.55 -3.95 2.37
CA VAL A 299 -43.40 -4.94 3.08
C VAL A 299 -44.54 -5.41 2.19
N HIS A 300 -45.18 -4.51 1.44
CA HIS A 300 -46.20 -4.89 0.46
C HIS A 300 -45.64 -5.80 -0.64
N LEU A 301 -44.45 -5.48 -1.17
CA LEU A 301 -43.76 -6.30 -2.15
C LEU A 301 -43.39 -7.69 -1.62
N ILE A 302 -42.93 -7.78 -0.37
CA ILE A 302 -42.63 -9.07 0.30
C ILE A 302 -43.90 -9.92 0.44
N ALA A 303 -45.04 -9.29 0.76
CA ALA A 303 -46.32 -10.00 0.86
C ALA A 303 -46.84 -10.48 -0.51
N GLN A 304 -46.59 -9.74 -1.59
CA GLN A 304 -46.88 -10.16 -2.96
C GLN A 304 -45.93 -11.28 -3.44
N LEU A 305 -44.64 -11.17 -3.15
CA LEU A 305 -43.59 -12.12 -3.52
C LEU A 305 -43.20 -13.04 -2.36
N ALA A 306 -44.18 -13.68 -1.72
CA ALA A 306 -43.97 -14.58 -0.58
C ALA A 306 -43.29 -15.93 -0.94
N ASP A 307 -42.58 -16.01 -2.07
CA ASP A 307 -41.81 -17.17 -2.49
C ASP A 307 -40.42 -17.24 -1.83
N LYS A 308 -39.79 -18.42 -1.92
CA LYS A 308 -38.49 -18.67 -1.28
C LYS A 308 -37.29 -18.13 -2.07
N ASN A 309 -37.49 -17.60 -3.26
CA ASN A 309 -36.42 -17.13 -4.15
C ASN A 309 -36.13 -15.64 -3.90
N TYR A 310 -37.17 -14.80 -3.90
CA TYR A 310 -37.00 -13.34 -3.83
C TYR A 310 -37.22 -12.76 -2.43
N ALA A 311 -38.13 -13.33 -1.63
CA ALA A 311 -38.41 -12.84 -0.28
C ALA A 311 -37.17 -12.72 0.61
N PRO A 312 -36.18 -13.64 0.59
CA PRO A 312 -34.97 -13.52 1.43
C PRO A 312 -34.18 -12.23 1.19
N SER A 313 -33.91 -11.87 -0.07
CA SER A 313 -33.14 -10.66 -0.40
C SER A 313 -33.93 -9.38 -0.12
N LEU A 314 -35.27 -9.41 -0.27
CA LEU A 314 -36.15 -8.31 0.13
C LEU A 314 -36.20 -8.15 1.67
N LEU A 315 -36.20 -9.26 2.42
CA LEU A 315 -36.15 -9.26 3.89
C LEU A 315 -34.83 -8.67 4.40
N VAL A 316 -33.68 -9.03 3.80
CA VAL A 316 -32.40 -8.38 4.16
C VAL A 316 -32.48 -6.88 3.94
N ARG A 317 -33.05 -6.41 2.82
CA ARG A 317 -33.20 -4.97 2.58
C ARG A 317 -34.17 -4.30 3.56
N LEU A 318 -35.23 -4.99 3.97
CA LEU A 318 -36.11 -4.52 5.04
C LEU A 318 -35.35 -4.36 6.36
N GLY A 319 -34.46 -5.30 6.68
CA GLY A 319 -33.54 -5.21 7.81
C GLY A 319 -32.62 -3.98 7.74
N ASP A 320 -32.04 -3.68 6.56
CA ASP A 320 -31.19 -2.50 6.37
C ASP A 320 -31.96 -1.18 6.59
N ILE A 321 -33.21 -1.11 6.12
CA ILE A 321 -34.08 0.06 6.30
C ILE A 321 -34.45 0.22 7.78
N LEU A 322 -34.83 -0.87 8.46
CA LEU A 322 -35.14 -0.88 9.89
C LEU A 322 -33.94 -0.46 10.74
N TYR A 323 -32.73 -0.94 10.39
CA TYR A 323 -31.50 -0.53 11.06
C TYR A 323 -31.25 0.98 10.91
N ARG A 324 -31.43 1.55 9.72
CA ARG A 324 -31.29 3.00 9.47
C ARG A 324 -32.35 3.85 10.20
N GLN A 325 -33.49 3.25 10.55
CA GLN A 325 -34.50 3.85 11.42
C GLN A 325 -34.21 3.71 12.93
N GLY A 326 -33.15 3.00 13.32
CA GLY A 326 -32.84 2.69 14.73
C GLY A 326 -33.60 1.49 15.32
N HIS A 327 -34.31 0.72 14.48
CA HIS A 327 -35.01 -0.51 14.89
C HIS A 327 -34.06 -1.72 14.93
N ASP A 328 -32.93 -1.59 15.66
CA ASP A 328 -31.82 -2.55 15.67
C ASP A 328 -32.25 -3.99 16.00
N GLN A 329 -33.16 -4.16 16.97
CA GLN A 329 -33.62 -5.48 17.40
C GLN A 329 -34.44 -6.19 16.32
N GLU A 330 -35.27 -5.45 15.60
CA GLU A 330 -36.09 -5.96 14.50
C GLU A 330 -35.21 -6.33 13.30
N ALA A 331 -34.25 -5.46 12.94
CA ALA A 331 -33.28 -5.74 11.90
C ALA A 331 -32.44 -7.00 12.21
N VAL A 332 -31.90 -7.13 13.43
CA VAL A 332 -31.14 -8.32 13.86
C VAL A 332 -32.00 -9.59 13.87
N ALA A 333 -33.28 -9.50 14.22
CA ALA A 333 -34.19 -10.64 14.13
C ALA A 333 -34.37 -11.10 12.68
N ILE A 334 -34.63 -10.17 11.76
CA ILE A 334 -34.80 -10.48 10.32
C ILE A 334 -33.52 -11.07 9.74
N TYR A 335 -32.35 -10.45 9.96
CA TYR A 335 -31.09 -10.98 9.45
C TYR A 335 -30.81 -12.38 10.01
N ARG A 336 -31.08 -12.65 11.30
CA ARG A 336 -30.94 -14.00 11.87
C ARG A 336 -31.85 -15.00 11.18
N THR A 337 -33.13 -14.67 11.01
CA THR A 337 -34.08 -15.54 10.31
C THR A 337 -33.63 -15.85 8.88
N VAL A 338 -33.11 -14.87 8.13
CA VAL A 338 -32.60 -15.11 6.77
C VAL A 338 -31.32 -15.96 6.80
N ALA A 339 -30.34 -15.61 7.65
CA ALA A 339 -29.07 -16.33 7.79
C ALA A 339 -29.23 -17.78 8.26
N GLU A 340 -30.25 -18.10 9.06
CA GLU A 340 -30.50 -19.46 9.56
C GLU A 340 -31.24 -20.33 8.54
N ASN A 341 -32.18 -19.77 7.76
CA ASN A 341 -33.07 -20.54 6.88
C ASN A 341 -32.65 -20.55 5.40
N PHE A 342 -31.74 -19.66 4.98
CA PHE A 342 -31.35 -19.48 3.57
C PHE A 342 -29.82 -19.47 3.38
N LYS A 343 -29.09 -20.25 4.18
CA LYS A 343 -27.61 -20.31 4.25
C LYS A 343 -26.94 -20.43 2.88
N ASP A 344 -27.51 -21.24 1.99
CA ASP A 344 -26.91 -21.63 0.71
C ASP A 344 -27.22 -20.63 -0.42
N ASN A 345 -27.79 -19.45 -0.12
CA ASN A 345 -28.06 -18.41 -1.11
C ASN A 345 -27.48 -17.04 -0.74
N LYS A 346 -27.46 -16.14 -1.72
CA LYS A 346 -26.92 -14.78 -1.61
C LYS A 346 -27.52 -13.99 -0.45
N ALA A 347 -28.82 -14.16 -0.17
CA ALA A 347 -29.48 -13.47 0.93
C ALA A 347 -29.01 -13.96 2.30
N GLY A 348 -28.83 -15.26 2.49
CA GLY A 348 -28.28 -15.83 3.72
C GLY A 348 -26.87 -15.32 4.01
N GLN A 349 -26.02 -15.30 2.99
CA GLN A 349 -24.65 -14.78 3.07
C GLN A 349 -24.62 -13.27 3.37
N MET A 350 -25.45 -12.48 2.70
CA MET A 350 -25.59 -11.04 2.99
C MET A 350 -26.13 -10.80 4.41
N ALA A 351 -27.08 -11.61 4.88
CA ALA A 351 -27.62 -11.50 6.23
C ALA A 351 -26.56 -11.82 7.31
N GLN A 352 -25.71 -12.82 7.08
CA GLN A 352 -24.56 -13.12 7.95
C GLN A 352 -23.57 -11.94 7.97
N LEU A 353 -23.28 -11.33 6.83
CA LEU A 353 -22.43 -10.14 6.73
C LEU A 353 -23.03 -8.95 7.50
N ARG A 354 -24.33 -8.67 7.35
CA ARG A 354 -25.03 -7.60 8.09
C ARG A 354 -25.11 -7.87 9.60
N LEU A 355 -25.14 -9.13 10.03
CA LEU A 355 -25.00 -9.51 11.45
C LEU A 355 -23.58 -9.26 11.98
N ALA A 356 -22.55 -9.62 11.20
CA ALA A 356 -21.15 -9.37 11.54
C ALA A 356 -20.87 -7.86 11.67
N ASP A 357 -21.42 -7.04 10.77
CA ASP A 357 -21.31 -5.58 10.78
C ASP A 357 -21.75 -4.96 12.11
N ARG A 358 -22.73 -5.55 12.83
CA ARG A 358 -23.20 -5.04 14.13
C ARG A 358 -22.10 -5.02 15.19
N SER A 359 -21.12 -5.92 15.08
CA SER A 359 -19.99 -5.99 16.00
C SER A 359 -18.83 -5.08 15.60
N PHE A 360 -18.76 -4.59 14.35
CA PHE A 360 -17.59 -3.91 13.79
C PHE A 360 -17.16 -2.69 14.62
N LEU A 361 -18.10 -1.80 14.99
CA LEU A 361 -17.78 -0.61 15.78
C LEU A 361 -17.52 -0.89 17.28
N SER A 362 -17.61 -2.14 17.71
CA SER A 362 -17.43 -2.58 19.10
C SER A 362 -16.18 -3.43 19.34
N VAL A 363 -15.46 -3.81 18.27
CA VAL A 363 -14.17 -4.50 18.41
C VAL A 363 -13.07 -3.55 18.86
N THR A 364 -11.99 -4.16 19.35
CA THR A 364 -10.80 -3.52 19.88
C THR A 364 -9.56 -4.28 19.39
N PRO A 365 -8.34 -3.72 19.53
CA PRO A 365 -7.10 -4.42 19.23
C PRO A 365 -6.92 -5.79 19.92
N TRP A 366 -7.69 -6.08 20.97
CA TRP A 366 -7.59 -7.31 21.78
C TRP A 366 -8.55 -8.44 21.37
N ASN A 367 -9.58 -8.14 20.57
CA ASN A 367 -10.67 -9.10 20.28
C ASN A 367 -11.21 -9.07 18.83
N TYR A 368 -10.64 -8.26 17.95
CA TYR A 368 -11.07 -8.14 16.56
C TYR A 368 -10.92 -9.44 15.73
N GLY A 369 -9.94 -10.30 16.06
CA GLY A 369 -9.65 -11.53 15.31
C GLY A 369 -10.82 -12.52 15.20
N GLY A 370 -11.71 -12.55 16.18
CA GLY A 370 -12.94 -13.35 16.11
C GLY A 370 -13.92 -12.86 15.04
N LEU A 371 -13.96 -11.54 14.77
CA LEU A 371 -14.78 -10.94 13.73
C LEU A 371 -14.12 -11.04 12.35
N CYS A 372 -12.78 -10.90 12.27
CA CYS A 372 -12.00 -11.23 11.09
C CYS A 372 -12.31 -12.63 10.55
N LYS A 373 -12.31 -13.65 11.43
CA LYS A 373 -12.68 -15.02 11.06
C LYS A 373 -14.07 -15.11 10.42
N VAL A 374 -15.08 -14.43 10.98
CA VAL A 374 -16.44 -14.43 10.42
C VAL A 374 -16.47 -13.83 9.02
N TYR A 375 -15.74 -12.75 8.76
CA TYR A 375 -15.64 -12.17 7.41
C TYR A 375 -14.89 -13.06 6.43
N LEU A 376 -13.83 -13.75 6.88
CA LEU A 376 -13.11 -14.73 6.06
C LEU A 376 -13.99 -15.94 5.71
N ASP A 377 -14.72 -16.50 6.68
CA ASP A 377 -15.68 -17.59 6.47
C ASP A 377 -16.72 -17.19 5.40
N ILE A 378 -17.24 -15.95 5.44
CA ILE A 378 -18.16 -15.41 4.41
C ILE A 378 -17.47 -15.24 3.05
N TYR A 379 -16.23 -14.73 3.00
CA TYR A 379 -15.46 -14.55 1.76
C TYR A 379 -15.15 -15.89 1.05
N GLU A 380 -14.96 -16.96 1.82
CA GLU A 380 -14.70 -18.31 1.31
C GLU A 380 -15.97 -19.01 0.82
N GLN A 381 -17.10 -18.82 1.53
CA GLN A 381 -18.38 -19.48 1.21
C GLN A 381 -19.24 -18.73 0.19
N ALA A 382 -19.04 -17.43 0.00
CA ALA A 382 -19.87 -16.64 -0.92
C ALA A 382 -19.49 -16.85 -2.38
N ASP A 383 -20.49 -17.13 -3.23
CA ASP A 383 -20.35 -17.16 -4.69
C ASP A 383 -20.43 -15.75 -5.30
N ASP A 384 -21.17 -14.84 -4.67
CA ASP A 384 -21.38 -13.48 -5.18
C ASP A 384 -20.14 -12.60 -4.96
N PHE A 385 -19.56 -12.13 -6.07
CA PHE A 385 -18.36 -11.29 -6.09
C PHE A 385 -18.45 -10.07 -5.16
N THR A 386 -19.61 -9.41 -5.05
CA THR A 386 -19.75 -8.19 -4.23
C THR A 386 -19.73 -8.50 -2.73
N ILE A 387 -20.32 -9.64 -2.32
CA ILE A 387 -20.25 -10.13 -0.94
C ILE A 387 -18.81 -10.53 -0.60
N ARG A 388 -18.12 -11.23 -1.51
CA ARG A 388 -16.71 -11.60 -1.32
C ARG A 388 -15.80 -10.39 -1.17
N GLU A 389 -15.97 -9.39 -2.04
CA GLU A 389 -15.18 -8.14 -2.00
C GLU A 389 -15.45 -7.38 -0.69
N GLU A 390 -16.71 -7.20 -0.30
CA GLU A 390 -17.09 -6.49 0.94
C GLU A 390 -16.61 -7.22 2.21
N ALA A 391 -16.77 -8.55 2.26
CA ALA A 391 -16.32 -9.34 3.40
C ALA A 391 -14.78 -9.32 3.55
N PHE A 392 -14.04 -9.58 2.46
CA PHE A 392 -12.58 -9.55 2.53
C PHE A 392 -12.03 -8.14 2.78
N PHE A 393 -12.69 -7.10 2.27
CA PHE A 393 -12.34 -5.72 2.63
C PHE A 393 -12.51 -5.46 4.13
N LYS A 394 -13.59 -5.96 4.75
CA LYS A 394 -13.85 -5.78 6.18
C LYS A 394 -12.87 -6.53 7.07
N ASP A 395 -12.45 -7.74 6.69
CA ASP A 395 -11.33 -8.45 7.34
C ASP A 395 -10.03 -7.63 7.27
N VAL A 396 -9.62 -7.25 6.06
CA VAL A 396 -8.39 -6.49 5.79
C VAL A 396 -8.40 -5.13 6.49
N LEU A 397 -9.56 -4.46 6.57
CA LEU A 397 -9.73 -3.20 7.29
C LEU A 397 -9.57 -3.38 8.80
N LEU A 398 -10.17 -4.43 9.38
CA LEU A 398 -10.02 -4.75 10.80
C LEU A 398 -8.55 -5.02 11.16
N GLU A 399 -7.86 -5.89 10.42
CA GLU A 399 -6.42 -6.14 10.61
C GLU A 399 -5.60 -4.85 10.42
N SER A 400 -5.99 -3.97 9.50
CA SER A 400 -5.28 -2.69 9.27
C SER A 400 -5.42 -1.67 10.39
N ILE A 401 -6.56 -1.63 11.10
CA ILE A 401 -6.77 -0.70 12.22
C ILE A 401 -6.38 -1.29 13.58
N ASN A 402 -6.44 -2.62 13.74
CA ASN A 402 -6.25 -3.30 15.03
C ASN A 402 -5.00 -4.19 15.13
N GLY A 403 -4.48 -4.66 13.99
CA GLY A 403 -3.45 -5.70 13.91
C GLY A 403 -2.03 -5.20 13.65
N GLY A 404 -1.13 -6.15 13.37
CA GLY A 404 0.29 -5.90 13.21
C GLY A 404 0.62 -5.30 11.84
N ALA A 405 1.45 -4.24 11.79
CA ALA A 405 1.71 -3.53 10.54
C ALA A 405 2.18 -4.42 9.37
N PRO A 406 3.08 -5.42 9.57
CA PRO A 406 3.54 -6.28 8.47
C PRO A 406 2.46 -7.25 7.94
N GLU A 407 1.57 -7.75 8.81
CA GLU A 407 0.48 -8.64 8.41
C GLU A 407 -0.61 -7.85 7.69
N ALA A 408 -1.04 -6.73 8.28
CA ALA A 408 -1.96 -5.78 7.67
C ALA A 408 -1.48 -5.28 6.28
N LEU A 409 -0.20 -4.95 6.13
CA LEU A 409 0.36 -4.55 4.83
C LEU A 409 0.22 -5.69 3.81
N ARG A 410 0.54 -6.94 4.19
CA ARG A 410 0.42 -8.11 3.32
C ARG A 410 -1.03 -8.38 2.92
N GLN A 411 -1.95 -8.28 3.88
CA GLN A 411 -3.41 -8.38 3.69
C GLN A 411 -3.91 -7.34 2.68
N VAL A 412 -3.52 -6.07 2.80
CA VAL A 412 -3.90 -5.00 1.85
C VAL A 412 -3.32 -5.24 0.46
N VAL A 413 -2.06 -5.68 0.35
CA VAL A 413 -1.45 -6.05 -0.94
C VAL A 413 -2.22 -7.21 -1.60
N LEU A 414 -2.60 -8.23 -0.83
CA LEU A 414 -3.38 -9.36 -1.31
C LEU A 414 -4.79 -8.93 -1.74
N PHE A 415 -5.44 -8.03 -0.99
CA PHE A 415 -6.71 -7.44 -1.38
C PHE A 415 -6.61 -6.71 -2.72
N GLN A 416 -5.66 -5.78 -2.87
CA GLN A 416 -5.46 -5.04 -4.13
C GLN A 416 -5.15 -5.96 -5.32
N LYS A 417 -4.46 -7.09 -5.09
CA LYS A 417 -4.18 -8.07 -6.15
C LYS A 417 -5.42 -8.84 -6.59
N LYS A 418 -6.33 -9.17 -5.67
CA LYS A 418 -7.61 -9.87 -5.97
C LYS A 418 -8.69 -8.92 -6.49
N PHE A 419 -8.74 -7.70 -5.96
CA PHE A 419 -9.75 -6.67 -6.19
C PHE A 419 -9.08 -5.35 -6.62
N PRO A 420 -8.46 -5.29 -7.82
CA PRO A 420 -7.67 -4.14 -8.27
C PRO A 420 -8.51 -2.91 -8.66
N ARG A 421 -9.84 -3.08 -8.75
CA ARG A 421 -10.82 -2.03 -9.06
C ARG A 421 -12.06 -2.33 -8.24
N GLY A 422 -12.66 -1.28 -7.67
CA GLY A 422 -13.83 -1.39 -6.81
C GLY A 422 -14.02 -0.12 -5.98
N VAL A 423 -15.09 -0.06 -5.20
CA VAL A 423 -15.38 1.09 -4.32
C VAL A 423 -14.35 1.26 -3.20
N TYR A 424 -13.65 0.18 -2.84
CA TYR A 424 -12.65 0.15 -1.76
C TYR A 424 -11.25 0.58 -2.21
N ALA A 425 -10.96 0.62 -3.51
CA ALA A 425 -9.60 0.77 -4.05
C ALA A 425 -8.85 2.01 -3.51
N THR A 426 -9.53 3.15 -3.40
CA THR A 426 -8.97 4.40 -2.84
C THR A 426 -8.62 4.26 -1.36
N VAL A 427 -9.47 3.60 -0.58
CA VAL A 427 -9.24 3.39 0.87
C VAL A 427 -8.10 2.39 1.07
N CYS A 428 -8.07 1.29 0.31
CA CYS A 428 -6.95 0.35 0.33
C CYS A 428 -5.61 1.00 -0.07
N ARG A 429 -5.61 1.97 -0.98
CA ARG A 429 -4.41 2.77 -1.28
C ARG A 429 -3.94 3.55 -0.05
N SER A 430 -4.83 4.31 0.59
CA SER A 430 -4.49 5.07 1.80
C SER A 430 -4.07 4.16 2.97
N MET A 431 -4.67 2.98 3.10
CA MET A 431 -4.27 1.96 4.07
C MET A 431 -2.82 1.53 3.81
N ARG A 432 -2.49 1.19 2.56
CA ARG A 432 -1.15 0.73 2.17
C ARG A 432 -0.07 1.79 2.39
N GLU A 433 -0.35 3.06 2.10
CA GLU A 433 0.58 4.18 2.38
C GLU A 433 0.90 4.31 3.88
N VAL A 434 -0.12 4.25 4.74
CA VAL A 434 0.05 4.32 6.22
C VAL A 434 0.75 3.07 6.75
N LEU A 435 0.40 1.90 6.23
CA LEU A 435 0.98 0.62 6.64
C LEU A 435 2.45 0.49 6.24
N ALA A 436 2.82 0.89 5.03
CA ALA A 436 4.21 0.91 4.58
C ALA A 436 5.07 1.81 5.50
N ALA A 437 4.64 3.04 5.76
CA ALA A 437 5.34 3.95 6.67
C ALA A 437 5.50 3.39 8.09
N GLN A 438 4.50 2.66 8.58
CA GLN A 438 4.56 2.01 9.89
C GLN A 438 5.47 0.78 9.91
N VAL A 439 5.41 -0.09 8.90
CA VAL A 439 6.32 -1.24 8.75
C VAL A 439 7.77 -0.76 8.67
N TYR A 440 8.02 0.36 7.97
CA TYR A 440 9.36 0.94 7.94
C TYR A 440 9.83 1.39 9.35
N ARG A 441 8.97 2.02 10.16
CA ARG A 441 9.28 2.43 11.55
C ARG A 441 9.49 1.27 12.53
N GLU A 442 8.71 0.20 12.40
CA GLU A 442 8.70 -0.93 13.34
C GLU A 442 9.82 -1.94 13.08
N THR A 443 10.50 -1.87 11.91
CA THR A 443 11.50 -2.84 11.47
C THR A 443 12.92 -2.29 11.62
N ASP A 444 13.81 -3.10 12.19
CA ASP A 444 15.24 -2.79 12.33
C ASP A 444 16.01 -3.14 11.04
N TRP A 445 15.90 -2.26 10.04
CA TRP A 445 16.50 -2.45 8.72
C TRP A 445 18.03 -2.46 8.69
N ASP A 446 18.70 -1.95 9.74
CA ASP A 446 20.17 -1.95 9.81
C ASP A 446 20.77 -3.37 9.91
N LYS A 447 19.91 -4.40 10.05
CA LYS A 447 20.27 -5.83 10.03
C LYS A 447 19.77 -6.59 8.79
N ASP A 448 18.99 -5.98 7.91
CA ASP A 448 18.37 -6.65 6.75
C ASP A 448 18.28 -5.71 5.53
N SER A 449 19.44 -5.36 4.95
CA SER A 449 19.57 -4.50 3.77
C SER A 449 18.80 -5.08 2.56
N ASP A 450 18.85 -6.39 2.32
CA ASP A 450 18.10 -7.05 1.24
C ASP A 450 16.58 -7.08 1.51
N GLY A 451 16.16 -7.13 2.78
CA GLY A 451 14.78 -6.87 3.19
C GLY A 451 14.32 -5.46 2.87
N LEU A 452 15.13 -4.44 3.20
CA LEU A 452 14.80 -3.04 2.92
C LEU A 452 14.66 -2.79 1.41
N ILE A 453 15.58 -3.32 0.60
CA ILE A 453 15.50 -3.23 -0.87
C ILE A 453 14.18 -3.84 -1.37
N ARG A 454 13.85 -5.08 -1.00
CA ARG A 454 12.60 -5.74 -1.41
C ARG A 454 11.37 -4.93 -0.97
N PHE A 455 11.35 -4.44 0.26
CA PHE A 455 10.27 -3.60 0.77
C PHE A 455 10.10 -2.32 -0.08
N VAL A 456 11.19 -1.64 -0.41
CA VAL A 456 11.15 -0.41 -1.23
C VAL A 456 10.71 -0.70 -2.67
N GLU A 457 11.19 -1.78 -3.29
CA GLU A 457 10.78 -2.20 -4.63
C GLU A 457 9.28 -2.60 -4.68
N GLU A 458 8.79 -3.34 -3.69
CA GLU A 458 7.38 -3.75 -3.61
C GLU A 458 6.42 -2.60 -3.27
N GLN A 459 6.85 -1.64 -2.45
CA GLN A 459 6.00 -0.55 -1.95
C GLN A 459 6.17 0.78 -2.70
N LEU A 460 6.91 0.81 -3.83
CA LEU A 460 7.30 2.00 -4.60
C LEU A 460 6.24 3.12 -4.71
N ASP A 461 5.00 2.79 -5.09
CA ASP A 461 3.91 3.76 -5.27
C ASP A 461 3.26 4.28 -3.97
N TYR A 462 3.74 3.80 -2.82
CA TYR A 462 3.16 3.97 -1.49
C TYR A 462 4.19 4.49 -0.45
N LEU A 463 5.40 4.87 -0.88
CA LEU A 463 6.51 5.31 -0.01
C LEU A 463 6.38 6.74 0.56
N SER A 464 5.28 7.45 0.29
CA SER A 464 5.12 8.86 0.70
C SER A 464 5.34 9.08 2.20
N GLY A 465 4.79 8.22 3.06
CA GLY A 465 4.99 8.31 4.52
C GLY A 465 6.33 7.75 5.01
N CYS A 466 7.09 7.07 4.15
CA CYS A 466 8.47 6.68 4.43
C CYS A 466 9.42 7.86 4.19
N LEU A 467 9.20 8.64 3.11
CA LEU A 467 9.98 9.85 2.79
C LEU A 467 9.90 10.96 3.86
N GLU A 468 8.85 10.96 4.68
CA GLU A 468 8.72 11.86 5.83
C GLU A 468 9.80 11.61 6.92
N GLN A 469 10.49 10.47 6.87
CA GLN A 469 11.51 10.08 7.83
C GLN A 469 12.90 10.38 7.28
N ALA A 470 13.65 11.23 7.99
CA ALA A 470 14.92 11.76 7.52
C ALA A 470 16.02 10.69 7.29
N ASP A 471 15.92 9.52 7.92
CA ASP A 471 16.87 8.42 7.77
C ASP A 471 16.53 7.46 6.63
N PHE A 472 15.31 7.51 6.07
CA PHE A 472 14.82 6.57 5.07
C PHE A 472 15.68 6.57 3.81
N LEU A 473 15.84 7.71 3.14
CA LEU A 473 16.62 7.78 1.91
C LEU A 473 18.10 7.43 2.11
N PRO A 474 18.82 7.94 3.14
CA PRO A 474 20.18 7.49 3.46
C PRO A 474 20.30 5.98 3.69
N LYS A 475 19.35 5.35 4.39
CA LYS A 475 19.34 3.89 4.60
C LYS A 475 19.09 3.11 3.32
N VAL A 476 18.22 3.61 2.44
CA VAL A 476 18.00 3.01 1.11
C VAL A 476 19.28 3.07 0.27
N VAL A 477 19.97 4.22 0.21
CA VAL A 477 21.26 4.34 -0.49
C VAL A 477 22.27 3.34 0.06
N LYS A 478 22.46 3.31 1.39
CA LYS A 478 23.37 2.37 2.07
C LYS A 478 23.07 0.91 1.71
N ALA A 479 21.81 0.49 1.76
CA ALA A 479 21.42 -0.89 1.45
C ALA A 479 21.72 -1.27 -0.01
N TYR A 480 21.39 -0.39 -0.98
CA TYR A 480 21.71 -0.62 -2.39
C TYR A 480 23.22 -0.60 -2.67
N ASP A 481 24.02 0.20 -1.96
CA ASP A 481 25.48 0.20 -2.06
C ASP A 481 26.09 -1.09 -1.49
N GLU A 482 25.63 -1.56 -0.32
CA GLU A 482 26.07 -2.82 0.30
C GLU A 482 25.79 -4.02 -0.60
N SER A 483 24.60 -4.10 -1.20
CA SER A 483 24.23 -5.14 -2.17
C SER A 483 24.82 -4.91 -3.57
N ARG A 484 25.56 -3.81 -3.80
CA ARG A 484 26.22 -3.41 -5.07
C ARG A 484 25.27 -3.28 -6.27
N ARG A 485 24.11 -2.64 -6.07
CA ARG A 485 23.03 -2.47 -7.07
C ARG A 485 22.79 -0.99 -7.46
N PRO A 486 23.81 -0.23 -7.92
CA PRO A 486 23.67 1.21 -8.19
C PRO A 486 22.74 1.51 -9.37
N ILE A 487 22.65 0.63 -10.37
CA ILE A 487 21.78 0.80 -11.55
C ILE A 487 20.30 0.77 -11.13
N GLU A 488 19.94 -0.16 -10.24
CA GLU A 488 18.58 -0.27 -9.73
C GLU A 488 18.23 0.87 -8.77
N LEU A 489 19.19 1.37 -7.98
CA LEU A 489 19.03 2.59 -7.18
C LEU A 489 18.76 3.82 -8.06
N ILE A 490 19.52 4.01 -9.14
CA ILE A 490 19.29 5.08 -10.13
C ILE A 490 17.89 4.96 -10.73
N LYS A 491 17.46 3.74 -11.10
CA LYS A 491 16.12 3.48 -11.64
C LYS A 491 15.02 3.81 -10.63
N LEU A 492 15.17 3.35 -9.38
CA LEU A 492 14.27 3.63 -8.27
C LEU A 492 14.09 5.15 -8.08
N PHE A 493 15.19 5.88 -7.91
CA PHE A 493 15.16 7.32 -7.67
C PHE A 493 14.65 8.11 -8.89
N SER A 494 14.97 7.65 -10.11
CA SER A 494 14.40 8.22 -11.34
C SER A 494 12.87 8.06 -11.37
N THR A 495 12.32 6.92 -10.95
CA THR A 495 10.87 6.72 -10.86
C THR A 495 10.23 7.54 -9.72
N LEU A 496 10.91 7.68 -8.57
CA LEU A 496 10.43 8.55 -7.49
C LEU A 496 10.34 10.02 -7.92
N LEU A 497 11.26 10.50 -8.74
CA LEU A 497 11.24 11.87 -9.27
C LEU A 497 10.04 12.20 -10.19
N GLU A 498 9.35 11.18 -10.70
CA GLU A 498 8.07 11.34 -11.43
C GLU A 498 6.87 11.50 -10.48
N ARG A 499 7.03 11.21 -9.19
CA ARG A 499 5.95 11.24 -8.19
C ARG A 499 5.89 12.61 -7.52
N GLN A 500 4.76 13.30 -7.63
CA GLN A 500 4.56 14.65 -7.07
C GLN A 500 4.84 14.72 -5.55
N TRP A 501 4.52 13.65 -4.80
CA TRP A 501 4.75 13.55 -3.36
C TRP A 501 6.22 13.40 -2.95
N ALA A 502 7.13 13.07 -3.88
CA ALA A 502 8.57 13.01 -3.63
C ALA A 502 9.31 14.33 -3.91
N SER A 503 8.58 15.40 -4.27
CA SER A 503 9.15 16.68 -4.71
C SER A 503 9.99 17.42 -3.66
N SER A 504 9.73 17.19 -2.37
CA SER A 504 10.54 17.70 -1.25
C SER A 504 11.92 17.03 -1.17
N SER A 505 11.99 15.73 -1.47
CA SER A 505 13.23 14.93 -1.47
C SER A 505 14.01 15.03 -2.78
N ALA A 506 13.43 15.60 -3.83
CA ALA A 506 14.03 15.66 -5.16
C ALA A 506 15.47 16.22 -5.25
N PRO A 507 15.90 17.23 -4.46
CA PRO A 507 17.30 17.64 -4.43
C PRO A 507 18.26 16.49 -4.10
N PHE A 508 17.98 15.74 -3.02
CA PHE A 508 18.76 14.56 -2.62
C PHE A 508 18.76 13.48 -3.70
N LEU A 509 17.59 13.17 -4.28
CA LEU A 509 17.45 12.16 -5.33
C LEU A 509 18.27 12.51 -6.58
N TYR A 510 18.33 13.80 -6.96
CA TYR A 510 19.13 14.27 -8.09
C TYR A 510 20.64 14.20 -7.82
N GLU A 511 21.10 14.55 -6.62
CA GLU A 511 22.52 14.43 -6.25
C GLU A 511 22.96 12.96 -6.26
N GLU A 512 22.23 12.07 -5.58
CA GLU A 512 22.53 10.63 -5.52
C GLU A 512 22.52 9.96 -6.89
N ILE A 513 21.54 10.26 -7.76
CA ILE A 513 21.56 9.74 -9.15
C ILE A 513 22.85 10.16 -9.86
N ALA A 514 23.26 11.43 -9.72
CA ALA A 514 24.49 11.91 -10.34
C ALA A 514 25.75 11.26 -9.74
N ASP A 515 25.81 11.05 -8.41
CA ASP A 515 26.94 10.36 -7.76
C ASP A 515 27.08 8.90 -8.21
N LYS A 516 25.97 8.15 -8.26
CA LYS A 516 26.00 6.76 -8.72
C LYS A 516 26.30 6.64 -10.22
N SER A 517 25.93 7.63 -11.03
CA SER A 517 26.21 7.65 -12.47
C SER A 517 27.68 7.95 -12.76
N ASP A 518 28.26 8.92 -12.05
CA ASP A 518 29.70 9.25 -12.12
C ASP A 518 30.57 8.06 -11.68
N LEU A 519 30.16 7.36 -10.61
CA LEU A 519 30.80 6.10 -10.16
C LEU A 519 30.77 4.98 -11.22
N LEU A 520 29.74 4.95 -12.08
CA LEU A 520 29.62 4.01 -13.20
C LEU A 520 30.33 4.49 -14.48
N GLY A 521 30.91 5.71 -14.47
CA GLY A 521 31.56 6.33 -15.63
C GLY A 521 30.58 6.96 -16.63
N ASP A 522 29.29 7.08 -16.30
CA ASP A 522 28.30 7.76 -17.14
C ASP A 522 28.28 9.27 -16.82
N THR A 523 29.34 9.97 -17.24
CA THR A 523 29.51 11.41 -17.02
C THR A 523 28.39 12.22 -17.65
N ALA A 524 27.87 11.79 -18.80
CA ALA A 524 26.78 12.47 -19.50
C ALA A 524 25.46 12.42 -18.71
N PHE A 525 25.14 11.29 -18.08
CA PHE A 525 23.95 11.17 -17.23
C PHE A 525 24.12 11.90 -15.90
N ALA A 526 25.33 11.90 -15.32
CA ALA A 526 25.67 12.75 -14.18
C ALA A 526 25.53 14.25 -14.50
N GLU A 527 26.12 14.73 -15.60
CA GLU A 527 26.04 16.12 -16.08
C GLU A 527 24.57 16.57 -16.22
N LYS A 528 23.75 15.74 -16.87
CA LYS A 528 22.31 15.97 -17.06
C LYS A 528 21.59 16.22 -15.74
N TYR A 529 21.83 15.40 -14.71
CA TYR A 529 21.11 15.50 -13.45
C TYR A 529 21.60 16.65 -12.56
N LEU A 530 22.91 16.94 -12.54
CA LEU A 530 23.44 18.13 -11.86
C LEU A 530 22.88 19.43 -12.51
N ASN A 531 22.78 19.48 -13.83
CA ASN A 531 22.14 20.59 -14.54
C ASN A 531 20.64 20.75 -14.22
N ILE A 532 19.89 19.63 -14.13
CA ILE A 532 18.48 19.66 -13.70
C ILE A 532 18.36 20.18 -12.25
N PHE A 533 19.25 19.75 -11.36
CA PHE A 533 19.32 20.24 -9.98
C PHE A 533 19.52 21.76 -9.95
N LEU A 534 20.56 22.28 -10.61
CA LEU A 534 20.88 23.72 -10.57
C LEU A 534 19.77 24.58 -11.17
N ARG A 535 19.10 24.10 -12.23
CA ARG A 535 17.97 24.79 -12.84
C ARG A 535 16.72 24.83 -11.94
N LYS A 536 16.45 23.76 -11.19
CA LYS A 536 15.25 23.66 -10.32
C LYS A 536 15.47 24.24 -8.92
N TYR A 537 16.68 24.13 -8.39
CA TYR A 537 17.03 24.47 -7.00
C TYR A 537 18.27 25.38 -6.90
N PRO A 538 18.33 26.51 -7.63
CA PRO A 538 19.53 27.37 -7.69
C PRO A 538 19.94 27.97 -6.32
N SER A 539 19.01 28.04 -5.37
CA SER A 539 19.23 28.57 -4.01
C SER A 539 19.39 27.47 -2.94
N HIS A 540 19.50 26.19 -3.31
CA HIS A 540 19.71 25.11 -2.35
C HIS A 540 21.09 25.20 -1.68
N PRO A 541 21.26 24.83 -0.40
CA PRO A 541 22.57 24.85 0.27
C PRO A 541 23.68 24.10 -0.48
N HIS A 542 23.35 22.99 -1.15
CA HIS A 542 24.30 22.22 -1.95
C HIS A 542 24.54 22.76 -3.36
N ALA A 543 23.85 23.81 -3.83
CA ALA A 543 24.01 24.31 -5.20
C ALA A 543 25.45 24.70 -5.54
N ARG A 544 26.22 25.21 -4.55
CA ARG A 544 27.67 25.46 -4.71
C ARG A 544 28.48 24.18 -4.92
N LEU A 545 28.21 23.12 -4.14
CA LEU A 545 28.86 21.82 -4.29
C LEU A 545 28.50 21.16 -5.62
N VAL A 546 27.25 21.28 -6.06
CA VAL A 546 26.77 20.78 -7.37
C VAL A 546 27.45 21.53 -8.52
N MET A 547 27.64 22.86 -8.42
CA MET A 547 28.46 23.62 -9.37
C MET A 547 29.91 23.13 -9.39
N GLU A 548 30.52 22.92 -8.22
CA GLU A 548 31.89 22.40 -8.10
C GLU A 548 32.07 21.01 -8.74
N ARG A 549 31.10 20.11 -8.53
CA ARG A 549 31.05 18.78 -9.19
C ARG A 549 30.90 18.90 -10.70
N LEU A 550 29.96 19.71 -11.17
CA LEU A 550 29.71 19.91 -12.60
C LEU A 550 30.93 20.53 -13.31
N GLY A 551 31.62 21.48 -12.66
CA GLY A 551 32.88 22.03 -13.16
C GLY A 551 34.02 21.00 -13.23
N GLY A 552 34.01 19.97 -12.38
CA GLY A 552 34.92 18.81 -12.50
C GLY A 552 34.65 17.96 -13.73
N ILE A 553 33.37 17.68 -14.02
CA ILE A 553 32.95 16.95 -15.25
C ILE A 553 33.30 17.76 -16.51
N TYR A 554 33.01 19.07 -16.51
CA TYR A 554 33.41 19.93 -17.64
C TYR A 554 34.92 19.99 -17.83
N PHE A 555 35.71 19.89 -16.75
CA PHE A 555 37.16 19.86 -16.86
C PHE A 555 37.68 18.53 -17.45
N SER A 556 37.15 17.38 -17.03
CA SER A 556 37.56 16.08 -17.59
C SER A 556 37.17 15.94 -19.07
N GLU A 557 36.08 16.57 -19.48
CA GLU A 557 35.63 16.64 -20.89
C GLU A 557 36.27 17.78 -21.70
N SER A 558 37.25 18.52 -21.14
CA SER A 558 37.94 19.66 -21.78
C SER A 558 37.03 20.82 -22.21
N LYS A 559 35.83 20.92 -21.64
CA LYS A 559 34.82 21.99 -21.83
C LYS A 559 35.20 23.24 -21.02
N TYR A 560 36.36 23.83 -21.33
CA TYR A 560 36.98 24.88 -20.51
C TYR A 560 36.11 26.15 -20.32
N GLN A 561 35.30 26.50 -21.31
CA GLN A 561 34.42 27.66 -21.25
C GLN A 561 33.28 27.43 -20.25
N GLU A 562 32.73 26.22 -20.23
CA GLU A 562 31.70 25.78 -19.29
C GLU A 562 32.25 25.63 -17.86
N VAL A 563 33.51 25.17 -17.69
CA VAL A 563 34.19 25.21 -16.38
C VAL A 563 34.28 26.64 -15.86
N LYS A 564 34.71 27.59 -16.71
CA LYS A 564 34.79 29.01 -16.35
C LYS A 564 33.41 29.54 -15.95
N ASP A 565 32.40 29.36 -16.78
CA ASP A 565 31.05 29.90 -16.52
C ASP A 565 30.41 29.30 -15.26
N THR A 566 30.73 28.04 -14.94
CA THR A 566 30.24 27.33 -13.75
C THR A 566 31.00 27.70 -12.46
N LEU A 567 32.32 27.94 -12.54
CA LEU A 567 33.19 28.06 -11.35
C LEU A 567 33.73 29.47 -11.08
N LEU A 568 33.60 30.45 -11.98
CA LEU A 568 34.22 31.78 -11.83
C LEU A 568 33.87 32.51 -10.52
N TRP A 569 32.71 32.19 -9.92
CA TRP A 569 32.30 32.70 -8.62
C TRP A 569 33.28 32.40 -7.47
N LEU A 570 34.08 31.33 -7.58
CA LEU A 570 35.13 30.97 -6.61
C LEU A 570 36.20 32.05 -6.44
N LEU A 571 36.33 33.00 -7.38
CA LEU A 571 37.28 34.11 -7.25
C LEU A 571 36.74 35.27 -6.39
N ASN A 572 35.51 35.21 -5.90
CA ASN A 572 34.91 36.27 -5.09
C ASN A 572 35.40 36.20 -3.62
N LYS A 573 35.69 37.35 -3.01
CA LYS A 573 36.35 37.45 -1.68
C LYS A 573 35.65 36.75 -0.51
N LYS A 574 34.36 36.45 -0.63
CA LYS A 574 33.54 35.80 0.42
C LYS A 574 33.27 34.32 0.14
N GLU A 575 33.58 33.85 -1.07
CA GLU A 575 33.32 32.49 -1.51
C GLU A 575 34.53 31.60 -1.20
N ARG A 576 34.29 30.30 -1.00
CA ARG A 576 35.33 29.29 -0.84
C ARG A 576 34.86 27.99 -1.47
N ALA A 577 35.75 27.33 -2.21
CA ALA A 577 35.49 25.98 -2.71
C ALA A 577 35.32 25.00 -1.54
N GLN A 578 34.36 24.08 -1.67
CA GLN A 578 34.19 22.94 -0.77
C GLN A 578 35.18 21.81 -1.13
N LYS A 579 35.49 21.66 -2.42
CA LYS A 579 36.55 20.79 -2.96
C LYS A 579 37.72 21.66 -3.44
N PRO A 580 38.92 21.60 -2.83
CA PRO A 580 40.06 22.41 -3.26
C PRO A 580 40.34 22.32 -4.76
N GLU A 581 40.20 21.13 -5.34
CA GLU A 581 40.43 20.81 -6.76
C GLU A 581 39.64 21.71 -7.72
N SER A 582 38.49 22.24 -7.31
CA SER A 582 37.69 23.17 -8.12
C SER A 582 38.44 24.47 -8.46
N TYR A 583 39.37 24.92 -7.60
CA TYR A 583 40.27 26.04 -7.94
C TYR A 583 41.28 25.66 -9.02
N TYR A 584 41.80 24.44 -9.01
CA TYR A 584 42.71 23.93 -10.04
C TYR A 584 41.99 23.80 -11.39
N TYR A 585 40.79 23.20 -11.42
CA TYR A 585 39.97 23.08 -12.63
C TYR A 585 39.68 24.45 -13.26
N LEU A 586 39.26 25.42 -12.43
CA LEU A 586 39.04 26.79 -12.87
C LEU A 586 40.33 27.46 -13.36
N GLY A 587 41.44 27.33 -12.61
CA GLY A 587 42.71 27.95 -12.95
C GLY A 587 43.30 27.43 -14.26
N ARG A 588 43.27 26.11 -14.48
CA ARG A 588 43.75 25.49 -15.71
C ARG A 588 42.86 25.87 -16.90
N SER A 589 41.53 25.83 -16.74
CA SER A 589 40.59 26.25 -17.79
C SER A 589 40.78 27.72 -18.18
N LEU A 590 40.98 28.61 -17.20
CA LEU A 590 41.27 30.02 -17.45
C LEU A 590 42.62 30.24 -18.16
N TRP A 591 43.62 29.40 -17.91
CA TRP A 591 44.90 29.45 -18.62
C TRP A 591 44.72 29.12 -20.11
N GLU A 592 44.02 28.03 -20.45
CA GLU A 592 43.73 27.67 -21.85
C GLU A 592 42.88 28.75 -22.56
N LEU A 593 41.95 29.40 -21.83
CA LEU A 593 41.16 30.54 -22.30
C LEU A 593 41.90 31.90 -22.27
N LYS A 594 43.21 31.91 -21.99
CA LYS A 594 44.08 33.11 -21.95
C LYS A 594 43.67 34.17 -20.90
N GLY A 595 42.88 33.79 -19.90
CA GLY A 595 42.47 34.60 -18.75
C GLY A 595 43.54 34.71 -17.67
N TYR A 596 44.79 35.05 -18.04
CA TYR A 596 45.99 34.84 -17.24
C TYR A 596 45.92 35.39 -15.79
N ALA A 597 45.47 36.62 -15.60
CA ALA A 597 45.35 37.21 -14.25
C ALA A 597 44.33 36.47 -13.36
N GLN A 598 43.27 35.91 -13.94
CA GLN A 598 42.28 35.10 -13.21
C GLN A 598 42.80 33.69 -12.96
N ALA A 599 43.52 33.10 -13.93
CA ALA A 599 44.18 31.79 -13.80
C ALA A 599 45.21 31.78 -12.65
N ALA A 600 46.10 32.77 -12.59
CA ALA A 600 47.07 32.93 -11.51
C ALA A 600 46.38 32.99 -10.14
N LYS A 601 45.33 33.79 -10.02
CA LYS A 601 44.55 33.94 -8.78
C LYS A 601 43.84 32.65 -8.37
N ALA A 602 43.29 31.90 -9.32
CA ALA A 602 42.67 30.59 -9.04
C ALA A 602 43.70 29.59 -8.50
N MET A 603 44.87 29.49 -9.14
CA MET A 603 45.95 28.62 -8.68
C MET A 603 46.52 29.04 -7.33
N ASP A 604 46.63 30.34 -7.04
CA ASP A 604 47.02 30.85 -5.71
C ASP A 604 46.03 30.41 -4.61
N LEU A 605 44.72 30.40 -4.90
CA LEU A 605 43.68 29.89 -3.99
C LEU A 605 43.79 28.38 -3.80
N PHE A 606 44.11 27.60 -4.85
CA PHE A 606 44.40 26.17 -4.73
C PHE A 606 45.62 25.90 -3.83
N LEU A 607 46.74 26.61 -4.06
CA LEU A 607 47.96 26.47 -3.24
C LEU A 607 47.70 26.80 -1.77
N ALA A 608 46.90 27.83 -1.48
CA ALA A 608 46.52 28.20 -0.11
C ALA A 608 45.60 27.16 0.56
N ALA A 609 44.63 26.61 -0.18
CA ALA A 609 43.76 25.54 0.30
C ALA A 609 44.56 24.27 0.61
N VAL A 610 45.38 23.80 -0.34
CA VAL A 610 46.20 22.59 -0.20
C VAL A 610 47.28 22.73 0.87
N ALA A 611 47.85 23.93 1.06
CA ALA A 611 48.78 24.17 2.17
C ALA A 611 48.13 24.02 3.56
N SER A 612 46.80 24.09 3.64
CA SER A 612 46.02 23.95 4.89
C SER A 612 45.46 22.53 5.08
N SER A 613 45.57 21.64 4.09
CA SER A 613 45.03 20.27 4.12
C SER A 613 46.14 19.21 4.01
N ALA A 614 46.14 18.22 4.90
CA ALA A 614 47.12 17.15 4.87
C ALA A 614 46.88 16.17 3.69
N GLY A 615 47.58 16.38 2.58
CA GLY A 615 47.73 15.39 1.49
C GLY A 615 46.80 15.51 0.28
N ALA A 616 45.68 16.24 0.38
CA ALA A 616 44.77 16.45 -0.76
C ALA A 616 45.46 17.23 -1.90
N GLY A 617 45.18 16.88 -3.15
CA GLY A 617 45.69 17.60 -4.33
C GLY A 617 47.21 17.55 -4.57
N ALA A 618 47.98 16.71 -3.84
CA ALA A 618 49.44 16.70 -3.90
C ALA A 618 50.02 16.43 -5.31
N ASP A 619 49.35 15.58 -6.11
CA ASP A 619 49.74 15.27 -7.49
C ASP A 619 49.55 16.46 -8.45
N LEU A 620 48.66 17.40 -8.13
CA LEU A 620 48.37 18.59 -8.96
C LEU A 620 49.32 19.76 -8.66
N LEU A 621 50.11 19.68 -7.58
CA LEU A 621 50.99 20.78 -7.15
C LEU A 621 52.04 21.19 -8.20
N PRO A 622 52.76 20.29 -8.91
CA PRO A 622 53.73 20.69 -9.92
C PRO A 622 53.11 21.53 -11.03
N ASP A 623 52.03 21.04 -11.66
CA ASP A 623 51.31 21.77 -12.72
C ASP A 623 50.72 23.08 -12.20
N THR A 624 50.19 23.09 -10.97
CA THR A 624 49.70 24.32 -10.33
C THR A 624 50.80 25.38 -10.25
N TYR A 625 51.98 25.04 -9.73
CA TYR A 625 53.10 25.99 -9.63
C TYR A 625 53.55 26.47 -11.01
N TYR A 626 53.60 25.58 -12.02
CA TYR A 626 53.96 25.91 -13.38
C TYR A 626 52.95 26.85 -14.06
N VAL A 627 51.66 26.51 -14.03
CA VAL A 627 50.57 27.29 -14.61
C VAL A 627 50.43 28.64 -13.90
N ALA A 628 50.53 28.68 -12.58
CA ALA A 628 50.46 29.94 -11.82
C ALA A 628 51.62 30.89 -12.16
N ALA A 629 52.84 30.38 -12.28
CA ALA A 629 53.99 31.16 -12.68
C ALA A 629 53.88 31.64 -14.13
N SER A 630 53.49 30.76 -15.05
CA SER A 630 53.29 31.08 -16.48
C SER A 630 52.16 32.10 -16.69
N ALA A 631 51.10 32.01 -15.87
CA ALA A 631 50.01 32.98 -15.84
C ALA A 631 50.47 34.35 -15.33
N ARG A 632 51.30 34.40 -14.28
CA ARG A 632 51.90 35.66 -13.80
C ARG A 632 52.83 36.27 -14.84
N GLU A 633 53.71 35.48 -15.45
CA GLU A 633 54.60 35.89 -16.56
C GLU A 633 53.78 36.49 -17.72
N SER A 634 52.73 35.80 -18.17
CA SER A 634 51.86 36.22 -19.28
C SER A 634 51.02 37.46 -18.96
N SER A 635 50.81 37.77 -17.67
CA SER A 635 50.22 39.04 -17.20
C SER A 635 51.24 40.14 -16.85
N GLY A 636 52.54 39.90 -17.07
CA GLY A 636 53.63 40.86 -16.84
C GLY A 636 54.30 40.81 -15.46
N ASP A 637 53.78 40.03 -14.51
CA ASP A 637 54.38 39.85 -13.17
C ASP A 637 55.48 38.77 -13.17
N ARG A 638 56.57 39.04 -13.91
CA ARG A 638 57.73 38.13 -13.98
C ARG A 638 58.41 37.95 -12.61
N LYS A 639 58.38 38.98 -11.76
CA LYS A 639 58.96 38.93 -10.41
C LYS A 639 58.16 37.98 -9.50
N GLY A 640 56.84 38.10 -9.48
CA GLY A 640 55.97 37.20 -8.74
C GLY A 640 55.90 35.80 -9.33
N ALA A 641 56.15 35.62 -10.64
CA ALA A 641 56.35 34.31 -11.26
C ALA A 641 57.62 33.62 -10.72
N LEU A 642 58.78 34.29 -10.75
CA LEU A 642 60.04 33.73 -10.23
C LEU A 642 59.95 33.39 -8.73
N MET A 643 59.38 34.28 -7.91
CA MET A 643 59.18 34.01 -6.48
C MET A 643 58.30 32.77 -6.23
N LEU A 644 57.32 32.51 -7.09
CA LEU A 644 56.42 31.37 -6.98
C LEU A 644 57.10 30.06 -7.42
N LEU A 645 57.91 30.11 -8.49
CA LEU A 645 58.75 28.98 -8.91
C LEU A 645 59.76 28.60 -7.83
N ASP A 646 60.48 29.56 -7.24
CA ASP A 646 61.41 29.30 -6.14
C ASP A 646 60.73 28.64 -4.93
N ALA A 647 59.48 29.03 -4.62
CA ALA A 647 58.68 28.40 -3.58
C ALA A 647 58.30 26.95 -3.95
N GLY A 648 57.86 26.72 -5.19
CA GLY A 648 57.54 25.38 -5.71
C GLY A 648 58.74 24.45 -5.72
N ILE A 649 59.90 24.91 -6.20
CA ILE A 649 61.16 24.15 -6.26
C ILE A 649 61.61 23.70 -4.87
N LYS A 650 61.45 24.54 -3.84
CA LYS A 650 61.75 24.22 -2.43
C LYS A 650 60.76 23.24 -1.81
N LYS A 651 59.49 23.23 -2.27
CA LYS A 651 58.43 22.34 -1.75
C LYS A 651 58.43 20.97 -2.43
N LEU A 652 58.80 20.91 -3.71
CA LEU A 652 58.69 19.73 -4.59
C LEU A 652 60.03 19.00 -4.80
N VAL A 653 60.94 19.03 -3.81
CA VAL A 653 62.34 18.56 -3.91
C VAL A 653 62.50 17.18 -4.57
N ASN A 654 61.54 16.27 -4.36
CA ASN A 654 61.62 14.87 -4.79
C ASN A 654 60.76 14.50 -6.01
N ARG A 655 59.88 15.40 -6.51
CA ARG A 655 58.93 15.09 -7.61
C ARG A 655 58.46 16.35 -8.34
N GLY A 656 58.75 16.43 -9.65
CA GLY A 656 58.17 17.46 -10.54
C GLY A 656 58.74 18.87 -10.42
N ASN A 657 59.90 19.08 -9.78
CA ASN A 657 60.53 20.41 -9.71
C ASN A 657 61.44 20.75 -10.91
N GLU A 658 61.81 19.78 -11.76
CA GLU A 658 62.69 20.00 -12.92
C GLU A 658 62.07 20.95 -13.96
N GLU A 659 60.77 20.78 -14.25
CA GLU A 659 59.95 21.70 -15.05
C GLU A 659 59.92 23.13 -14.49
N LEU A 660 59.80 23.27 -13.16
CA LEU A 660 59.81 24.58 -12.48
C LEU A 660 61.19 25.25 -12.53
N ILE A 661 62.26 24.47 -12.38
CA ILE A 661 63.65 24.94 -12.55
C ILE A 661 63.86 25.41 -14.00
N TYR A 662 63.34 24.68 -14.99
CA TYR A 662 63.46 25.05 -16.40
C TYR A 662 62.76 26.37 -16.68
N LYS A 663 61.51 26.50 -16.23
CA LYS A 663 60.71 27.72 -16.39
C LYS A 663 61.35 28.95 -15.71
N ALA A 664 61.99 28.75 -14.56
CA ALA A 664 62.76 29.81 -13.89
C ALA A 664 63.99 30.24 -14.72
N GLY A 665 64.63 29.31 -15.41
CA GLY A 665 65.69 29.58 -16.39
C GLY A 665 65.19 30.43 -17.56
N GLU A 666 64.08 30.04 -18.19
CA GLU A 666 63.46 30.79 -19.30
C GLU A 666 63.13 32.24 -18.93
N ILE A 667 62.44 32.45 -17.80
CA ILE A 667 62.03 33.81 -17.36
C ILE A 667 63.27 34.67 -17.07
N ASN A 668 64.33 34.10 -16.47
CA ASN A 668 65.58 34.84 -16.27
C ASN A 668 66.30 35.16 -17.59
N LEU A 669 66.20 34.30 -18.60
CA LEU A 669 66.76 34.55 -19.94
C LEU A 669 66.00 35.69 -20.65
N LEU A 670 64.67 35.69 -20.57
CA LEU A 670 63.79 36.77 -21.08
C LEU A 670 63.95 38.11 -20.35
N ASP A 671 64.42 38.09 -19.09
CA ASP A 671 64.84 39.26 -18.32
C ASP A 671 66.30 39.69 -18.59
N GLY A 672 67.01 39.03 -19.52
CA GLY A 672 68.41 39.32 -19.86
C GLY A 672 69.44 38.84 -18.82
N LYS A 673 69.02 38.15 -17.76
CA LYS A 673 69.85 37.67 -16.65
C LYS A 673 70.57 36.35 -17.03
N LYS A 674 71.30 36.35 -18.15
CA LYS A 674 71.92 35.14 -18.74
C LYS A 674 72.66 34.24 -17.74
N GLN A 675 73.44 34.82 -16.81
CA GLN A 675 74.18 34.02 -15.82
C GLN A 675 73.28 33.28 -14.83
N LEU A 676 72.16 33.88 -14.42
CA LEU A 676 71.18 33.21 -13.54
C LEU A 676 70.42 32.12 -14.31
N ALA A 677 69.99 32.42 -15.54
CA ALA A 677 69.34 31.43 -16.41
C ALA A 677 70.22 30.19 -16.63
N ARG A 678 71.52 30.40 -16.90
CA ARG A 678 72.52 29.33 -17.05
C ARG A 678 72.60 28.45 -15.80
N GLY A 679 72.61 29.06 -14.61
CA GLY A 679 72.61 28.35 -13.34
C GLY A 679 71.38 27.46 -13.11
N TYR A 680 70.18 27.90 -13.55
CA TYR A 680 68.97 27.07 -13.52
C TYR A 680 69.07 25.87 -14.48
N PHE A 681 69.48 26.08 -15.74
CA PHE A 681 69.59 24.97 -16.70
C PHE A 681 70.68 23.96 -16.33
N GLU A 682 71.87 24.42 -15.91
CA GLU A 682 72.94 23.54 -15.44
C GLU A 682 72.51 22.67 -14.24
N ARG A 683 71.64 23.18 -13.36
CA ARG A 683 71.09 22.41 -12.23
C ARG A 683 70.25 21.22 -12.70
N ILE A 684 69.52 21.34 -13.80
CA ILE A 684 68.76 20.23 -14.40
C ILE A 684 69.71 19.23 -15.04
N VAL A 685 70.67 19.69 -15.86
CA VAL A 685 71.63 18.79 -16.52
C VAL A 685 72.42 17.96 -15.50
N LYS A 686 72.84 18.57 -14.38
CA LYS A 686 73.65 17.91 -13.33
C LYS A 686 72.84 17.01 -12.40
N ASN A 687 71.63 17.41 -12.00
CA ASN A 687 70.88 16.76 -10.91
C ASN A 687 69.51 16.19 -11.31
N GLY A 688 69.05 16.45 -12.54
CA GLY A 688 67.76 16.04 -13.05
C GLY A 688 67.69 14.54 -13.29
N LYS A 689 66.52 13.95 -13.04
CA LYS A 689 66.22 12.53 -13.24
C LYS A 689 65.52 12.31 -14.56
N ASP A 690 64.69 13.25 -15.01
CA ASP A 690 64.00 13.13 -16.29
C ASP A 690 65.00 13.30 -17.46
N ALA A 691 64.82 12.53 -18.53
CA ALA A 691 65.70 12.58 -19.69
C ALA A 691 65.35 13.73 -20.64
N GLU A 692 64.07 14.06 -20.82
CA GLU A 692 63.63 15.13 -21.72
C GLU A 692 63.90 16.51 -21.10
N TRP A 693 63.67 16.70 -19.79
CA TRP A 693 64.05 17.96 -19.14
C TRP A 693 65.56 18.23 -19.17
N ARG A 694 66.40 17.19 -19.01
CA ARG A 694 67.86 17.32 -19.16
C ARG A 694 68.27 17.69 -20.59
N LYS A 695 67.63 17.10 -21.60
CA LYS A 695 67.87 17.38 -23.02
C LYS A 695 67.44 18.80 -23.40
N MET A 696 66.25 19.24 -22.97
CA MET A 696 65.79 20.62 -23.17
C MET A 696 66.71 21.63 -22.46
N ALA A 697 67.14 21.35 -21.23
CA ALA A 697 68.09 22.19 -20.52
C ALA A 697 69.46 22.28 -21.21
N GLN A 698 69.97 21.18 -21.78
CA GLN A 698 71.21 21.19 -22.56
C GLN A 698 71.05 22.04 -23.84
N GLN A 699 69.95 21.85 -24.58
CA GLN A 699 69.66 22.66 -25.77
C GLN A 699 69.55 24.16 -25.47
N ALA A 700 68.96 24.52 -24.32
CA ALA A 700 68.91 25.91 -23.87
C ALA A 700 70.31 26.46 -23.52
N LEU A 701 71.18 25.65 -22.90
CA LEU A 701 72.57 26.03 -22.62
C LEU A 701 73.41 26.20 -23.89
N ASP A 702 73.20 25.35 -24.90
CA ASP A 702 73.92 25.40 -26.18
C ASP A 702 73.51 26.61 -27.05
N ALA A 703 72.32 27.18 -26.81
CA ALA A 703 71.76 28.32 -27.54
C ALA A 703 71.97 29.70 -26.87
N MET A 704 72.64 29.77 -25.72
CA MET A 704 72.71 30.96 -24.83
C MET A 704 73.98 31.81 -24.93
#